data_AF-A0A959NUY0-F1
#
_entry.id   AF-A0A959NUY0-F1
#
_cell.length_a   1.000
_cell.length_b   1.000
_cell.length_c   1.000
_cell.angle_alpha   90.00
_cell.angle_beta   90.00
_cell.angle_gamma   90.00
#
_symmetry.space_group_name_H-M   'P 1'
#
loop_
_entity.id
_entity.type
_entity.pdbx_description
1 polymer ?
#
loop_
_entity_poly.entity_id
_entity_poly.type
_entity_poly.pdbx_seq_one_letter_code
_entity_poly.pdbx_strand_id
1 'polypeptide(L)'
;QPEHWPDRPSDWDGYWNGFFGKGVKNADLETYFVFDDNEDREYINRFGFYPDEDDLTRGGLGMQVKTRGFQWSHILATDVIFWYYEITNMGTYDYDKTLFAQYVDWGIGGANDNNGEYNELLDISYAWSLEPLGTPGNWGPVGIAGYAFLESPGISDDMKDNDSDGLTDERRDNESHIFIDNINSDPFIKNASLDSTKFREFYGYSWQPHWDADENANWQSFYDQNENGIYDDGENLFDDVGTDGIGNFDSGYDGPDVDGTEGNGMPDSGEPNFGILDKDESDQLGLTGFLIYPVHQYELKNDEQNWEVLSSLPVPHGQPLIGVNLANSFSSYLFHMNGRKTYSTQKDESQETGETERFSMALIFANDESDLFRRKRTVQKIYNANYRFAKPPDKPIIKAIAGDKKVTLIWDDTAEKTFDPFYQQYNFEGYKIYRSTEPNFLENKIITDAYGKQTYIEPIAQFDLVDGIKGLHPIDVNGAKFYLGNDSGIKNSFIDTDVQNGQTYYYAVVAYDKGFQAINVKGESEGISPAETSSIIRMDINGKVTTDINTAEVTPQAPSLGYTPPEIENSLHSGPGTGNINVELLDPDSVKNNHIYRLEFSEDSKYHNIAKPNYNLIDYSENDTLIKNVKILNNIQQSKLFDGFSINIEMDTLVEIDYEISGWKKGNSNYIVQLGFDHRFENAYNGKKIDYPADFEITFTQPGEGDISFPVTSFSSPIQSNVIINNLTEGIDHFKFIFRDENQDASFNDNDAIFIVVGDSSGMPPKSTSDLHVSWSISLIKDTTIQEQQRAPEPGDIYQLFTKKPFRDKEYFEFTSIAQQLDKKNISSKLDEIIVVPNPYTGAVSWEPDNVEVGRGERRIFFAHLPTICTIRIYTIGGKHVKTLEHIAGMLDGSESWDLVSKDGMEISFGVYVYHVEAPGIGEKIGKFAVMK
;
A
#
# COMPACT_ATOMS: atom_id res chain seq x y z
N GLN A 1 2.65 -16.31 15.92
CA GLN A 1 1.63 -17.37 15.83
C GLN A 1 1.86 -18.37 16.95
N PRO A 2 0.85 -19.16 17.36
CA PRO A 2 1.03 -20.24 18.33
C PRO A 2 2.10 -21.22 17.85
N GLU A 3 2.78 -21.88 18.78
CA GLU A 3 3.70 -22.98 18.45
C GLU A 3 2.95 -24.20 17.91
N HIS A 4 1.66 -24.34 18.24
CA HIS A 4 0.82 -25.45 17.78
C HIS A 4 -0.66 -25.04 17.71
N TRP A 5 -1.36 -25.55 16.70
CA TRP A 5 -2.81 -25.40 16.53
C TRP A 5 -3.53 -26.70 16.90
N PRO A 6 -4.38 -26.70 17.94
CA PRO A 6 -5.04 -27.93 18.42
C PRO A 6 -5.96 -28.63 17.40
N ASP A 7 -6.43 -27.88 16.41
CA ASP A 7 -7.39 -28.30 15.38
C ASP A 7 -6.76 -28.47 14.00
N ARG A 8 -5.43 -28.43 13.90
CA ARG A 8 -4.68 -28.59 12.64
C ARG A 8 -3.52 -29.58 12.80
N PRO A 9 -3.06 -30.21 11.71
CA PRO A 9 -1.87 -31.06 11.77
C PRO A 9 -0.60 -30.23 12.03
N SER A 10 0.47 -30.89 12.47
CA SER A 10 1.70 -30.23 12.95
C SER A 10 2.46 -29.43 11.90
N ASP A 11 2.17 -29.63 10.62
CA ASP A 11 2.76 -28.83 9.54
C ASP A 11 2.22 -27.39 9.52
N TRP A 12 1.05 -27.11 10.14
CA TRP A 12 0.50 -25.76 10.35
C TRP A 12 1.20 -24.99 11.49
N ASP A 13 2.07 -25.64 12.25
CA ASP A 13 2.77 -25.04 13.38
C ASP A 13 3.60 -23.83 12.91
N GLY A 14 3.42 -22.67 13.58
CA GLY A 14 4.07 -21.41 13.22
C GLY A 14 3.37 -20.61 12.10
N TYR A 15 2.42 -21.19 11.37
CA TYR A 15 1.61 -20.51 10.37
C TYR A 15 0.30 -19.97 10.96
N TRP A 16 -0.36 -19.04 10.27
CA TRP A 16 -1.71 -18.58 10.63
C TRP A 16 -2.74 -19.67 10.27
N ASN A 17 -3.67 -19.98 11.18
CA ASN A 17 -4.82 -20.84 10.88
C ASN A 17 -5.88 -20.03 10.10
N GLY A 18 -5.55 -19.67 8.86
CA GLY A 18 -6.37 -18.85 7.98
C GLY A 18 -7.64 -19.57 7.54
N PHE A 19 -8.71 -18.80 7.29
CA PHE A 19 -9.97 -19.34 6.78
C PHE A 19 -9.82 -20.01 5.41
N PHE A 20 -9.02 -19.44 4.51
CA PHE A 20 -8.81 -19.94 3.14
C PHE A 20 -7.57 -20.82 2.96
N GLY A 21 -6.94 -21.27 4.05
CA GLY A 21 -5.75 -22.11 3.94
C GLY A 21 -4.62 -21.72 4.89
N LYS A 22 -3.54 -22.48 4.79
CA LYS A 22 -2.40 -22.40 5.71
C LYS A 22 -1.60 -21.13 5.46
N GLY A 23 -1.54 -20.24 6.45
CA GLY A 23 -0.82 -18.96 6.33
C GLY A 23 -1.52 -17.91 5.47
N VAL A 24 -2.62 -18.24 4.80
CA VAL A 24 -3.39 -17.34 3.93
C VAL A 24 -4.08 -16.25 4.76
N LYS A 25 -3.90 -14.99 4.36
CA LYS A 25 -4.50 -13.81 5.01
C LYS A 25 -5.29 -12.98 3.99
N ASN A 26 -6.60 -13.24 3.94
CA ASN A 26 -7.54 -12.56 3.04
C ASN A 26 -8.12 -11.26 3.65
N ALA A 27 -8.44 -11.26 4.95
CA ALA A 27 -8.87 -10.06 5.67
C ALA A 27 -7.65 -9.30 6.23
N ASP A 28 -7.76 -7.97 6.32
CA ASP A 28 -6.73 -7.13 6.99
C ASP A 28 -6.59 -7.50 8.47
N LEU A 29 -7.70 -7.89 9.08
CA LEU A 29 -7.75 -8.51 10.39
C LEU A 29 -8.69 -9.71 10.36
N GLU A 30 -8.14 -10.86 10.73
CA GLU A 30 -8.89 -12.07 11.02
C GLU A 30 -8.68 -12.45 12.48
N THR A 31 -9.76 -12.74 13.20
CA THR A 31 -9.71 -13.27 14.56
C THR A 31 -10.30 -14.66 14.58
N TYR A 32 -9.65 -15.61 15.24
CA TYR A 32 -10.14 -16.96 15.41
C TYR A 32 -10.13 -17.35 16.89
N PHE A 33 -11.24 -17.91 17.37
CA PHE A 33 -11.34 -18.49 18.70
C PHE A 33 -12.41 -19.59 18.74
N VAL A 34 -12.29 -20.47 19.74
CA VAL A 34 -13.19 -21.59 19.95
C VAL A 34 -13.69 -21.55 21.39
N PHE A 35 -14.97 -21.82 21.59
CA PHE A 35 -15.56 -21.95 22.92
C PHE A 35 -16.59 -23.09 22.95
N ASP A 36 -16.84 -23.61 24.15
CA ASP A 36 -17.81 -24.67 24.41
C ASP A 36 -18.48 -24.47 25.78
N ASP A 37 -19.46 -25.32 26.07
CA ASP A 37 -20.16 -25.37 27.36
C ASP A 37 -19.80 -26.62 28.18
N ASN A 38 -18.65 -27.24 27.89
CA ASN A 38 -18.26 -28.53 28.42
C ASN A 38 -18.16 -28.58 29.95
N GLU A 39 -17.81 -27.46 30.58
CA GLU A 39 -17.71 -27.35 32.05
C GLU A 39 -19.05 -27.11 32.74
N ASP A 40 -20.13 -26.84 32.00
CA ASP A 40 -21.44 -26.63 32.59
C ASP A 40 -22.01 -27.94 33.16
N ARG A 41 -22.27 -27.94 34.47
CA ARG A 41 -22.79 -29.11 35.20
C ARG A 41 -24.27 -28.99 35.51
N GLU A 42 -24.94 -27.92 35.05
CA GLU A 42 -26.34 -27.66 35.36
C GLU A 42 -27.23 -28.84 34.99
N TYR A 43 -27.16 -29.30 33.73
CA TYR A 43 -28.03 -30.36 33.23
C TYR A 43 -27.72 -31.74 33.82
N ILE A 44 -26.43 -32.03 34.07
CA ILE A 44 -26.00 -33.25 34.79
C ILE A 44 -26.59 -33.26 36.20
N ASN A 45 -26.44 -32.16 36.94
CA ASN A 45 -26.86 -32.09 38.34
C ASN A 45 -28.39 -32.04 38.51
N ARG A 46 -29.09 -31.35 37.61
CA ARG A 46 -30.55 -31.18 37.70
C ARG A 46 -31.33 -32.34 37.10
N PHE A 47 -30.84 -32.93 36.01
CA PHE A 47 -31.60 -33.90 35.20
C PHE A 47 -30.88 -35.23 34.97
N GLY A 48 -29.58 -35.33 35.32
CA GLY A 48 -28.78 -36.51 34.99
C GLY A 48 -28.56 -36.68 33.49
N PHE A 49 -28.63 -35.57 32.74
CA PHE A 49 -28.40 -35.55 31.29
C PHE A 49 -26.89 -35.52 31.01
N TYR A 50 -26.44 -36.38 30.10
CA TYR A 50 -25.07 -36.44 29.61
C TYR A 50 -25.13 -36.32 28.08
N PRO A 51 -24.59 -35.26 27.47
CA PRO A 51 -24.61 -35.07 26.02
C PRO A 51 -23.70 -36.07 25.27
N ASP A 52 -22.79 -36.72 25.99
CA ASP A 52 -21.84 -37.70 25.46
C ASP A 52 -21.82 -38.94 26.35
N GLU A 53 -22.19 -40.09 25.78
CA GLU A 53 -22.23 -41.36 26.51
C GLU A 53 -20.85 -42.03 26.62
N ASP A 54 -19.90 -41.65 25.77
CA ASP A 54 -18.53 -42.18 25.83
C ASP A 54 -17.62 -41.30 26.73
N ASP A 55 -17.99 -40.03 26.94
CA ASP A 55 -17.33 -39.11 27.89
C ASP A 55 -18.32 -38.48 28.89
N LEU A 56 -18.49 -39.14 30.03
CA LEU A 56 -19.35 -38.66 31.12
C LEU A 56 -18.84 -37.40 31.83
N THR A 57 -17.64 -36.93 31.50
CA THR A 57 -17.13 -35.64 31.98
C THR A 57 -17.60 -34.48 31.10
N ARG A 58 -18.25 -34.76 29.95
CA ARG A 58 -18.80 -33.73 29.09
C ARG A 58 -20.10 -33.15 29.64
N GLY A 59 -20.10 -31.86 29.88
CA GLY A 59 -21.23 -31.08 30.42
C GLY A 59 -21.96 -30.28 29.35
N GLY A 60 -22.91 -29.45 29.79
CA GLY A 60 -23.70 -28.59 28.91
C GLY A 60 -24.55 -29.37 27.89
N LEU A 61 -24.67 -28.81 26.70
CA LEU A 61 -25.23 -29.43 25.50
C LEU A 61 -24.16 -30.20 24.70
N GLY A 62 -22.89 -30.12 25.07
CA GLY A 62 -21.80 -30.78 24.34
C GLY A 62 -21.55 -30.17 22.96
N MET A 63 -21.83 -28.86 22.83
CA MET A 63 -21.63 -28.11 21.59
C MET A 63 -20.28 -27.40 21.62
N GLN A 64 -19.59 -27.38 20.48
CA GLN A 64 -18.42 -26.53 20.26
C GLN A 64 -18.77 -25.47 19.23
N VAL A 65 -18.35 -24.23 19.49
CA VAL A 65 -18.50 -23.12 18.55
C VAL A 65 -17.12 -22.61 18.15
N LYS A 66 -16.78 -22.76 16.88
CA LYS A 66 -15.65 -22.07 16.25
C LYS A 66 -16.14 -20.73 15.73
N THR A 67 -15.38 -19.67 15.96
CA THR A 67 -15.79 -18.31 15.56
C THR A 67 -14.66 -17.61 14.85
N ARG A 68 -15.01 -16.98 13.72
CA ARG A 68 -14.14 -16.10 12.96
C ARG A 68 -14.72 -14.70 12.84
N GLY A 69 -13.87 -13.71 13.03
CA GLY A 69 -14.18 -12.30 12.80
C GLY A 69 -13.34 -11.75 11.66
N PHE A 70 -13.95 -11.12 10.66
CA PHE A 70 -13.26 -10.52 9.52
C PHE A 70 -13.48 -8.99 9.45
N GLN A 71 -12.43 -8.27 9.11
CA GLN A 71 -12.46 -6.82 8.85
C GLN A 71 -11.45 -6.42 7.76
N TRP A 72 -11.84 -5.44 6.92
CA TRP A 72 -11.01 -4.86 5.86
C TRP A 72 -10.86 -3.35 6.03
N SER A 73 -9.72 -2.78 5.60
CA SER A 73 -9.46 -1.34 5.57
C SER A 73 -10.13 -0.65 4.39
N HIS A 74 -10.51 -1.40 3.35
CA HIS A 74 -11.16 -0.85 2.18
C HIS A 74 -12.45 -0.11 2.57
N ILE A 75 -12.65 1.06 1.97
CA ILE A 75 -13.70 2.02 2.37
C ILE A 75 -15.13 1.48 2.25
N LEU A 76 -15.34 0.48 1.40
CA LEU A 76 -16.61 -0.24 1.25
C LEU A 76 -16.95 -1.13 2.46
N ALA A 77 -15.96 -1.51 3.28
CA ALA A 77 -16.09 -2.48 4.37
C ALA A 77 -15.54 -1.99 5.73
N THR A 78 -14.87 -0.83 5.78
CA THR A 78 -14.12 -0.34 6.97
C THR A 78 -14.92 -0.20 8.26
N ASP A 79 -16.25 0.02 8.16
CA ASP A 79 -17.16 0.15 9.31
C ASP A 79 -18.07 -1.09 9.47
N VAL A 80 -17.56 -2.27 9.11
CA VAL A 80 -18.26 -3.55 9.19
C VAL A 80 -17.38 -4.59 9.88
N ILE A 81 -17.99 -5.38 10.77
CA ILE A 81 -17.39 -6.58 11.33
C ILE A 81 -18.23 -7.77 10.88
N PHE A 82 -17.61 -8.73 10.20
CA PHE A 82 -18.26 -9.97 9.81
C PHE A 82 -17.95 -11.04 10.84
N TRP A 83 -18.97 -11.79 11.24
CA TRP A 83 -18.87 -12.89 12.19
C TRP A 83 -19.35 -14.15 11.51
N TYR A 84 -18.49 -15.17 11.51
CA TYR A 84 -18.77 -16.50 11.01
C TYR A 84 -18.67 -17.49 12.17
N TYR A 85 -19.67 -18.35 12.30
CA TYR A 85 -19.78 -19.34 13.37
C TYR A 85 -19.95 -20.73 12.76
N GLU A 86 -19.19 -21.70 13.27
CA GLU A 86 -19.40 -23.13 13.03
C GLU A 86 -19.77 -23.77 14.35
N ILE A 87 -20.94 -24.41 14.42
CA ILE A 87 -21.47 -25.04 15.63
C ILE A 87 -21.50 -26.55 15.40
N THR A 88 -20.68 -27.27 16.16
CA THR A 88 -20.51 -28.72 16.02
C THR A 88 -21.05 -29.45 17.25
N ASN A 89 -21.84 -30.49 17.03
CA ASN A 89 -22.22 -31.42 18.09
C ASN A 89 -21.04 -32.36 18.39
N MET A 90 -20.33 -32.12 19.50
CA MET A 90 -19.18 -32.95 19.89
C MET A 90 -19.60 -34.24 20.60
N GLY A 91 -20.87 -34.37 20.96
CA GLY A 91 -21.41 -35.47 21.75
C GLY A 91 -21.92 -36.65 20.90
N THR A 92 -22.61 -37.55 21.59
CA THR A 92 -23.28 -38.72 20.99
C THR A 92 -24.81 -38.57 20.98
N TYR A 93 -25.32 -37.51 21.61
CA TYR A 93 -26.75 -37.27 21.71
C TYR A 93 -27.26 -36.53 20.47
N ASP A 94 -28.34 -37.06 19.88
CA ASP A 94 -29.01 -36.44 18.72
C ASP A 94 -30.03 -35.40 19.21
N TYR A 95 -29.92 -34.17 18.71
CA TYR A 95 -30.86 -33.10 19.03
C TYR A 95 -31.94 -32.99 17.96
N ASP A 96 -33.13 -33.52 18.27
CA ASP A 96 -34.30 -33.48 17.38
C ASP A 96 -34.73 -32.06 16.96
N LYS A 97 -34.47 -31.08 17.83
CA LYS A 97 -34.85 -29.69 17.67
C LYS A 97 -33.79 -28.79 18.25
N THR A 98 -33.11 -28.08 17.37
CA THR A 98 -32.12 -27.06 17.68
C THR A 98 -32.52 -25.77 16.98
N LEU A 99 -32.21 -24.64 17.59
CA LEU A 99 -32.26 -23.34 16.93
C LEU A 99 -31.01 -22.57 17.33
N PHE A 100 -30.56 -21.71 16.42
CA PHE A 100 -29.64 -20.64 16.76
C PHE A 100 -30.42 -19.36 16.98
N ALA A 101 -30.04 -18.63 18.01
CA ALA A 101 -30.59 -17.33 18.28
C ALA A 101 -29.50 -16.37 18.73
N GLN A 102 -29.63 -15.12 18.29
CA GLN A 102 -28.78 -14.03 18.76
C GLN A 102 -29.63 -13.06 19.56
N TYR A 103 -29.16 -12.72 20.76
CA TYR A 103 -29.67 -11.62 21.57
C TYR A 103 -28.73 -10.41 21.42
N VAL A 104 -29.30 -9.24 21.14
CA VAL A 104 -28.54 -7.99 21.05
C VAL A 104 -29.15 -6.98 22.01
N ASP A 105 -28.32 -6.45 22.91
CA ASP A 105 -28.64 -5.37 23.83
C ASP A 105 -28.03 -4.07 23.29
N TRP A 106 -28.85 -3.11 22.91
CA TRP A 106 -28.38 -1.90 22.25
C TRP A 106 -28.09 -0.78 23.24
N GLY A 107 -26.83 -0.34 23.30
CA GLY A 107 -26.38 0.81 24.10
C GLY A 107 -25.99 2.03 23.24
N ILE A 108 -26.75 2.34 22.19
CA ILE A 108 -26.37 3.38 21.21
C ILE A 108 -26.42 4.77 21.85
N GLY A 109 -25.29 5.45 22.00
CA GLY A 109 -25.22 6.76 22.66
C GLY A 109 -25.45 6.73 24.18
N GLY A 110 -25.59 5.55 24.78
CA GLY A 110 -25.92 5.37 26.20
C GLY A 110 -26.99 4.30 26.40
N ALA A 111 -27.33 4.04 27.66
CA ALA A 111 -28.21 2.93 28.06
C ALA A 111 -29.71 3.25 28.04
N ASN A 112 -30.11 4.47 27.63
CA ASN A 112 -31.51 4.90 27.60
C ASN A 112 -31.80 5.61 26.28
N ASP A 113 -33.09 5.78 25.97
CA ASP A 113 -33.59 6.55 24.82
C ASP A 113 -33.14 6.00 23.45
N ASN A 114 -32.99 4.68 23.38
CA ASN A 114 -32.72 3.97 22.14
C ASN A 114 -34.01 3.69 21.37
N ASN A 115 -33.87 3.62 20.05
CA ASN A 115 -34.89 3.16 19.11
C ASN A 115 -34.32 2.03 18.27
N GLY A 116 -35.18 1.16 17.76
CA GLY A 116 -34.76 0.13 16.81
C GLY A 116 -35.91 -0.37 15.92
N GLU A 117 -35.54 -0.97 14.80
CA GLU A 117 -36.45 -1.47 13.78
C GLU A 117 -35.82 -2.63 12.98
N TYR A 118 -36.60 -3.25 12.09
CA TYR A 118 -36.18 -4.28 11.14
C TYR A 118 -36.58 -3.91 9.73
N ASN A 119 -35.69 -4.08 8.77
CA ASN A 119 -35.97 -3.88 7.34
C ASN A 119 -36.10 -5.25 6.66
N GLU A 120 -37.31 -5.59 6.24
CA GLU A 120 -37.66 -6.88 5.60
C GLU A 120 -37.02 -7.08 4.22
N LEU A 121 -36.71 -6.02 3.49
CA LEU A 121 -36.12 -6.14 2.15
C LEU A 121 -34.61 -6.35 2.20
N LEU A 122 -33.97 -5.85 3.25
CA LEU A 122 -32.52 -5.87 3.42
C LEU A 122 -32.07 -6.84 4.50
N ASP A 123 -32.99 -7.55 5.16
CA ASP A 123 -32.74 -8.47 6.28
C ASP A 123 -31.73 -7.95 7.31
N ILE A 124 -32.08 -6.79 7.88
CA ILE A 124 -31.25 -6.09 8.86
C ILE A 124 -32.10 -5.52 9.99
N SER A 125 -31.68 -5.79 11.24
CA SER A 125 -32.15 -5.04 12.41
C SER A 125 -31.16 -3.94 12.75
N TYR A 126 -31.67 -2.81 13.20
CA TYR A 126 -30.83 -1.65 13.49
C TYR A 126 -31.39 -0.80 14.62
N ALA A 127 -30.50 -0.08 15.29
CA ALA A 127 -30.82 0.77 16.43
C ALA A 127 -30.06 2.09 16.43
N TRP A 128 -30.70 3.14 16.94
CA TRP A 128 -30.16 4.50 17.05
C TRP A 128 -30.54 5.17 18.38
N SER A 129 -29.87 6.27 18.70
CA SER A 129 -30.18 7.13 19.84
C SER A 129 -31.16 8.25 19.46
N LEU A 130 -32.11 8.58 20.35
CA LEU A 130 -32.88 9.84 20.24
C LEU A 130 -32.03 11.06 20.63
N GLU A 131 -31.02 10.86 21.48
CA GLU A 131 -30.14 11.92 21.94
C GLU A 131 -29.01 12.15 20.94
N PRO A 132 -28.72 13.41 20.57
CA PRO A 132 -27.70 13.74 19.57
C PRO A 132 -26.27 13.55 20.09
N LEU A 133 -26.10 13.42 21.41
CA LEU A 133 -24.82 13.27 22.09
C LEU A 133 -24.84 12.03 22.99
N GLY A 134 -23.74 11.28 22.96
CA GLY A 134 -23.57 10.06 23.73
C GLY A 134 -23.15 10.31 25.18
N THR A 135 -23.45 9.34 26.04
CA THR A 135 -23.11 9.36 27.47
C THR A 135 -22.27 8.14 27.89
N PRO A 136 -21.35 8.30 28.86
CA PRO A 136 -20.90 9.55 29.47
C PRO A 136 -20.04 10.39 28.51
N GLY A 137 -19.89 11.69 28.79
CA GLY A 137 -18.90 12.55 28.10
C GLY A 137 -19.45 13.47 27.01
N ASN A 138 -20.74 13.40 26.64
CA ASN A 138 -21.36 14.26 25.63
C ASN A 138 -20.63 14.27 24.29
N TRP A 139 -20.11 13.12 23.86
CA TRP A 139 -19.48 12.95 22.56
C TRP A 139 -20.53 12.89 21.44
N GLY A 140 -20.20 13.28 20.22
CA GLY A 140 -21.14 13.17 19.11
C GLY A 140 -20.52 13.56 17.77
N PRO A 141 -21.25 13.36 16.66
CA PRO A 141 -22.64 12.84 16.62
C PRO A 141 -22.73 11.35 16.97
N VAL A 142 -23.84 10.93 17.58
CA VAL A 142 -24.15 9.51 17.78
C VAL A 142 -24.64 8.91 16.45
N GLY A 143 -24.01 7.81 16.02
CA GLY A 143 -24.39 7.10 14.80
C GLY A 143 -25.51 6.08 14.98
N ILE A 144 -25.67 5.22 13.97
CA ILE A 144 -26.58 4.07 13.95
C ILE A 144 -25.76 2.79 13.81
N ALA A 145 -26.25 1.69 14.40
CA ALA A 145 -25.65 0.38 14.23
C ALA A 145 -26.73 -0.63 13.82
N GLY A 146 -26.35 -1.66 13.06
CA GLY A 146 -27.25 -2.72 12.67
C GLY A 146 -26.58 -4.09 12.56
N TYR A 147 -27.36 -5.13 12.82
CA TYR A 147 -27.00 -6.51 12.58
C TYR A 147 -27.72 -7.04 11.35
N ALA A 148 -26.92 -7.35 10.34
CA ALA A 148 -27.35 -7.98 9.11
C ALA A 148 -27.16 -9.49 9.20
N PHE A 149 -28.20 -10.22 8.83
CA PHE A 149 -28.10 -11.65 8.64
C PHE A 149 -27.52 -11.94 7.25
N LEU A 150 -26.61 -12.91 7.17
CA LEU A 150 -25.92 -13.27 5.93
C LEU A 150 -26.07 -14.74 5.58
N GLU A 151 -25.92 -15.63 6.57
CA GLU A 151 -26.03 -17.09 6.38
C GLU A 151 -26.84 -17.72 7.51
N SER A 152 -27.81 -18.56 7.15
CA SER A 152 -28.55 -19.45 8.05
C SER A 152 -28.09 -20.90 7.96
N PRO A 153 -28.46 -21.75 8.94
CA PRO A 153 -28.37 -23.20 8.82
C PRO A 153 -29.04 -23.68 7.57
N GLY A 154 -28.51 -24.77 7.05
CA GLY A 154 -29.10 -25.45 5.91
C GLY A 154 -29.71 -26.79 6.28
N ILE A 155 -30.38 -27.41 5.32
CA ILE A 155 -30.69 -28.85 5.36
C ILE A 155 -30.24 -29.44 4.04
N SER A 156 -28.94 -29.68 3.92
CA SER A 156 -28.29 -29.99 2.64
C SER A 156 -28.68 -31.33 2.02
N ASP A 157 -29.31 -32.26 2.77
CA ASP A 157 -29.53 -33.64 2.32
C ASP A 157 -31.00 -34.08 2.27
N ASP A 158 -31.97 -33.16 2.43
CA ASP A 158 -33.40 -33.51 2.41
C ASP A 158 -34.01 -33.58 1.00
N MET A 159 -33.14 -33.41 -0.02
CA MET A 159 -33.49 -33.36 -1.43
C MET A 159 -34.52 -32.27 -1.70
N LYS A 160 -34.52 -31.13 -1.01
CA LYS A 160 -35.36 -29.97 -1.34
C LYS A 160 -34.47 -28.78 -1.66
N ASP A 161 -35.08 -27.85 -2.37
CA ASP A 161 -34.51 -26.57 -2.75
C ASP A 161 -35.11 -25.56 -1.76
N ASN A 162 -34.53 -25.44 -0.56
CA ASN A 162 -35.08 -24.65 0.54
C ASN A 162 -34.79 -23.16 0.37
N ASP A 163 -33.71 -22.78 -0.33
CA ASP A 163 -33.35 -21.39 -0.62
C ASP A 163 -33.74 -20.89 -2.02
N SER A 164 -34.25 -21.78 -2.88
CA SER A 164 -34.74 -21.50 -4.25
C SER A 164 -33.67 -21.14 -5.27
N ASP A 165 -32.43 -21.57 -5.08
CA ASP A 165 -31.32 -21.41 -6.02
C ASP A 165 -31.42 -22.37 -7.23
N GLY A 166 -32.18 -23.46 -7.12
CA GLY A 166 -32.36 -24.48 -8.16
C GLY A 166 -31.56 -25.77 -7.97
N LEU A 167 -30.81 -25.91 -6.88
CA LEU A 167 -30.14 -27.13 -6.46
C LEU A 167 -30.98 -27.85 -5.38
N THR A 168 -30.68 -29.12 -5.09
CA THR A 168 -31.46 -29.90 -4.09
C THR A 168 -30.63 -30.76 -3.14
N ASP A 169 -29.35 -30.96 -3.43
CA ASP A 169 -28.36 -31.52 -2.51
C ASP A 169 -27.16 -30.59 -2.65
N GLU A 170 -26.75 -30.00 -1.53
CA GLU A 170 -25.71 -28.97 -1.45
C GLU A 170 -24.85 -29.25 -0.22
N ARG A 171 -24.47 -30.52 -0.08
CA ARG A 171 -23.58 -30.94 0.99
C ARG A 171 -22.18 -30.41 0.71
N ARG A 172 -21.61 -29.69 1.67
CA ARG A 172 -20.24 -29.15 1.62
C ARG A 172 -19.14 -30.12 2.07
N ASP A 173 -19.52 -31.34 2.37
CA ASP A 173 -18.68 -32.38 3.00
C ASP A 173 -18.67 -33.68 2.18
N ASN A 174 -19.01 -33.57 0.89
CA ASN A 174 -18.91 -34.58 -0.14
C ASN A 174 -17.55 -34.50 -0.84
N GLU A 175 -17.20 -35.57 -1.57
CA GLU A 175 -15.98 -35.64 -2.38
C GLU A 175 -16.36 -35.74 -3.85
N SER A 176 -15.54 -35.13 -4.71
CA SER A 176 -15.70 -35.19 -6.16
C SER A 176 -15.35 -36.57 -6.70
N HIS A 177 -16.22 -37.12 -7.56
CA HIS A 177 -16.05 -38.46 -8.13
C HIS A 177 -16.42 -38.56 -9.61
N ILE A 178 -17.40 -37.80 -10.07
CA ILE A 178 -18.00 -37.91 -11.40
C ILE A 178 -18.12 -36.53 -12.03
N PHE A 179 -17.53 -36.36 -13.21
CA PHE A 179 -17.72 -35.16 -14.03
C PHE A 179 -19.05 -35.22 -14.78
N ILE A 180 -19.92 -34.23 -14.56
CA ILE A 180 -21.26 -34.10 -15.14
C ILE A 180 -21.20 -33.18 -16.36
N ASP A 181 -21.38 -33.73 -17.56
CA ASP A 181 -21.32 -32.97 -18.83
C ASP A 181 -22.70 -32.58 -19.40
N ASN A 182 -23.78 -32.99 -18.73
CA ASN A 182 -25.14 -32.79 -19.20
C ASN A 182 -26.13 -32.57 -18.05
N ILE A 183 -26.84 -31.44 -18.11
CA ILE A 183 -27.85 -31.04 -17.13
C ILE A 183 -28.98 -32.06 -16.88
N ASN A 184 -29.28 -32.95 -17.85
CA ASN A 184 -30.33 -33.95 -17.66
C ASN A 184 -29.85 -35.19 -16.89
N SER A 185 -28.55 -35.34 -16.70
CA SER A 185 -27.92 -36.38 -15.87
C SER A 185 -27.46 -35.86 -14.51
N ASP A 186 -27.63 -34.56 -14.27
CA ASP A 186 -27.34 -33.91 -13.01
C ASP A 186 -28.35 -34.39 -11.93
N PRO A 187 -27.89 -35.06 -10.86
CA PRO A 187 -28.77 -35.63 -9.84
C PRO A 187 -29.39 -34.56 -8.93
N PHE A 188 -28.86 -33.34 -8.95
CA PHE A 188 -29.25 -32.24 -8.06
C PHE A 188 -30.29 -31.33 -8.70
N ILE A 189 -30.41 -31.38 -10.03
CA ILE A 189 -31.44 -30.70 -10.81
C ILE A 189 -32.62 -31.64 -11.08
N LYS A 190 -33.79 -31.33 -10.51
CA LYS A 190 -35.00 -32.17 -10.67
C LYS A 190 -35.76 -31.90 -11.97
N ASN A 191 -35.77 -30.65 -12.41
CA ASN A 191 -36.42 -30.18 -13.61
C ASN A 191 -35.50 -29.20 -14.33
N ALA A 192 -34.71 -29.74 -15.26
CA ALA A 192 -33.71 -29.00 -16.04
C ALA A 192 -34.23 -27.70 -16.69
N SER A 193 -35.53 -27.52 -16.96
CA SER A 193 -36.02 -26.25 -17.50
C SER A 193 -36.32 -25.20 -16.44
N LEU A 194 -36.88 -25.60 -15.29
CA LEU A 194 -37.27 -24.68 -14.22
C LEU A 194 -36.06 -24.33 -13.37
N ASP A 195 -35.31 -25.35 -12.99
CA ASP A 195 -34.23 -25.24 -12.01
C ASP A 195 -33.03 -24.52 -12.62
N SER A 196 -32.71 -24.76 -13.91
CA SER A 196 -31.70 -23.96 -14.62
C SER A 196 -32.06 -22.47 -14.78
N THR A 197 -33.35 -22.13 -14.69
CA THR A 197 -33.78 -20.72 -14.68
C THR A 197 -33.53 -20.10 -13.31
N LYS A 198 -33.89 -20.81 -12.23
CA LYS A 198 -33.58 -20.40 -10.86
C LYS A 198 -32.07 -20.24 -10.65
N PHE A 199 -31.30 -21.24 -11.07
CA PHE A 199 -29.84 -21.25 -11.03
C PHE A 199 -29.26 -20.00 -11.67
N ARG A 200 -29.70 -19.70 -12.90
CA ARG A 200 -29.21 -18.51 -13.60
C ARG A 200 -29.64 -17.19 -12.96
N GLU A 201 -30.84 -17.16 -12.37
CA GLU A 201 -31.34 -15.97 -11.68
C GLU A 201 -30.59 -15.72 -10.35
N PHE A 202 -30.18 -16.79 -9.67
CA PHE A 202 -29.45 -16.75 -8.41
C PHE A 202 -27.95 -16.44 -8.64
N TYR A 203 -27.25 -17.29 -9.40
CA TYR A 203 -25.81 -17.22 -9.61
C TYR A 203 -25.38 -16.20 -10.70
N GLY A 204 -26.29 -15.80 -11.58
CA GLY A 204 -26.02 -14.82 -12.65
C GLY A 204 -25.32 -15.41 -13.89
N TYR A 205 -24.97 -16.69 -13.88
CA TYR A 205 -24.50 -17.45 -15.04
C TYR A 205 -25.33 -18.71 -15.26
N SER A 206 -25.23 -19.31 -16.44
CA SER A 206 -25.99 -20.54 -16.75
C SER A 206 -25.21 -21.76 -16.30
N TRP A 207 -25.93 -22.82 -15.91
CA TRP A 207 -25.38 -24.15 -15.64
C TRP A 207 -24.27 -24.54 -16.63
N GLN A 208 -23.17 -25.07 -16.12
CA GLN A 208 -22.02 -25.54 -16.89
C GLN A 208 -21.61 -26.95 -16.47
N PRO A 209 -20.86 -27.68 -17.30
CA PRO A 209 -20.25 -28.94 -16.87
C PRO A 209 -19.36 -28.73 -15.64
N HIS A 210 -19.52 -29.59 -14.64
CA HIS A 210 -18.86 -29.49 -13.33
C HIS A 210 -18.70 -30.88 -12.72
N TRP A 211 -18.00 -30.95 -11.59
CA TRP A 211 -17.87 -32.18 -10.81
C TRP A 211 -19.07 -32.37 -9.87
N ASP A 212 -19.47 -33.60 -9.58
CA ASP A 212 -20.66 -33.93 -8.78
C ASP A 212 -20.63 -33.49 -7.30
N ALA A 213 -19.60 -32.77 -6.87
CA ALA A 213 -19.48 -32.14 -5.56
C ALA A 213 -19.24 -30.60 -5.64
N ASP A 214 -19.28 -30.02 -6.85
CA ASP A 214 -19.19 -28.57 -7.13
C ASP A 214 -20.52 -28.16 -7.81
N GLU A 215 -21.63 -28.30 -7.09
CA GLU A 215 -22.98 -28.30 -7.68
C GLU A 215 -23.35 -26.95 -8.34
N ASN A 216 -22.73 -25.86 -7.91
CA ASN A 216 -22.92 -24.53 -8.49
C ASN A 216 -21.94 -24.22 -9.65
N ALA A 217 -21.04 -25.15 -9.99
CA ALA A 217 -20.13 -25.08 -11.13
C ALA A 217 -19.26 -23.82 -11.16
N ASN A 218 -18.78 -23.36 -10.00
CA ASN A 218 -17.97 -22.15 -9.89
C ASN A 218 -16.46 -22.44 -9.70
N TRP A 219 -16.09 -23.68 -9.35
CA TRP A 219 -14.70 -24.11 -9.22
C TRP A 219 -13.97 -24.14 -10.56
N GLN A 220 -12.75 -23.63 -10.59
CA GLN A 220 -11.92 -23.53 -11.81
C GLN A 220 -10.62 -24.33 -11.70
N SER A 221 -10.50 -25.34 -12.56
CA SER A 221 -9.26 -26.08 -12.83
C SER A 221 -8.15 -25.18 -13.37
N PHE A 222 -6.88 -25.58 -13.19
CA PHE A 222 -5.69 -24.90 -13.71
C PHE A 222 -5.74 -24.55 -15.21
N TYR A 223 -5.02 -23.48 -15.59
CA TYR A 223 -4.86 -23.04 -16.97
C TYR A 223 -3.78 -23.85 -17.70
N ASP A 224 -4.20 -24.89 -18.43
CA ASP A 224 -3.33 -25.65 -19.34
C ASP A 224 -3.01 -24.83 -20.60
N GLN A 225 -1.93 -24.02 -20.54
CA GLN A 225 -1.54 -23.12 -21.62
C GLN A 225 -1.08 -23.90 -22.86
N ASN A 226 -0.57 -25.12 -22.65
CA ASN A 226 0.07 -25.91 -23.69
C ASN A 226 -0.79 -27.10 -24.17
N GLU A 227 -2.00 -27.22 -23.66
CA GLU A 227 -3.03 -28.21 -23.99
C GLU A 227 -2.55 -29.66 -23.81
N ASN A 228 -1.69 -29.93 -22.81
CA ASN A 228 -1.16 -31.27 -22.54
C ASN A 228 -1.95 -32.07 -21.48
N GLY A 229 -2.91 -31.44 -20.82
CA GLY A 229 -3.76 -31.98 -19.77
C GLY A 229 -3.07 -32.19 -18.43
N ILE A 230 -1.95 -31.50 -18.16
CA ILE A 230 -1.14 -31.60 -16.94
C ILE A 230 -0.72 -30.18 -16.54
N TYR A 231 -0.76 -29.87 -15.25
CA TYR A 231 -0.20 -28.62 -14.74
C TYR A 231 1.32 -28.55 -14.96
N ASP A 232 1.79 -27.46 -15.57
CA ASP A 232 3.22 -27.13 -15.72
C ASP A 232 3.64 -25.91 -14.89
N ASP A 233 4.88 -25.90 -14.42
CA ASP A 233 5.44 -24.81 -13.62
C ASP A 233 5.38 -23.46 -14.38
N GLY A 234 4.64 -22.50 -13.80
CA GLY A 234 4.35 -21.19 -14.38
C GLY A 234 2.95 -21.04 -14.98
N GLU A 235 2.16 -22.10 -15.04
CA GLU A 235 0.72 -22.03 -15.32
C GLU A 235 -0.06 -21.54 -14.09
N ASN A 236 -1.29 -21.05 -14.29
CA ASN A 236 -2.12 -20.56 -13.17
C ASN A 236 -2.98 -21.71 -12.65
N LEU A 237 -2.92 -21.99 -11.34
CA LEU A 237 -3.72 -23.04 -10.70
C LEU A 237 -5.20 -22.67 -10.55
N PHE A 238 -5.56 -21.38 -10.57
CA PHE A 238 -6.89 -20.90 -10.24
C PHE A 238 -7.39 -21.42 -8.89
N ASP A 239 -8.41 -22.28 -8.87
CA ASP A 239 -8.96 -22.86 -7.65
C ASP A 239 -8.28 -24.21 -7.27
N ASP A 240 -7.54 -24.82 -8.20
CA ASP A 240 -6.87 -26.14 -8.07
C ASP A 240 -5.53 -26.03 -7.31
N VAL A 241 -5.57 -25.44 -6.12
CA VAL A 241 -4.40 -25.16 -5.27
C VAL A 241 -4.12 -26.25 -4.24
N GLY A 242 -4.89 -27.34 -4.24
CA GLY A 242 -4.74 -28.44 -3.31
C GLY A 242 -5.30 -28.21 -1.90
N THR A 243 -5.08 -29.19 -1.04
CA THR A 243 -5.68 -29.29 0.30
C THR A 243 -5.07 -28.32 1.31
N ASP A 244 -3.86 -27.82 1.06
CA ASP A 244 -3.25 -26.79 1.91
C ASP A 244 -3.77 -25.37 1.63
N GLY A 245 -4.43 -25.19 0.48
CA GLY A 245 -5.04 -23.95 0.00
C GLY A 245 -4.05 -22.91 -0.50
N ILE A 246 -2.80 -23.30 -0.80
CA ILE A 246 -1.71 -22.38 -1.16
C ILE A 246 -1.38 -22.49 -2.65
N GLY A 247 -1.62 -21.42 -3.40
CA GLY A 247 -1.24 -21.35 -4.81
C GLY A 247 0.23 -20.99 -5.04
N ASN A 248 0.71 -21.21 -6.27
CA ASN A 248 2.07 -20.90 -6.71
C ASN A 248 2.49 -19.40 -6.61
N PHE A 249 1.53 -18.50 -6.37
CA PHE A 249 1.77 -17.06 -6.15
C PHE A 249 1.60 -16.62 -4.69
N ASP A 250 1.19 -17.52 -3.79
CA ASP A 250 0.98 -17.20 -2.39
C ASP A 250 2.29 -17.17 -1.59
N SER A 251 2.34 -16.27 -0.60
CA SER A 251 3.48 -16.17 0.31
C SER A 251 3.56 -17.39 1.21
N GLY A 252 4.52 -18.28 0.94
CA GLY A 252 4.73 -19.50 1.72
C GLY A 252 4.57 -20.79 0.91
N TYR A 253 4.35 -20.69 -0.41
CA TYR A 253 4.35 -21.83 -1.32
C TYR A 253 5.71 -22.54 -1.33
N ASP A 254 5.73 -23.78 -0.82
CA ASP A 254 6.92 -24.63 -0.72
C ASP A 254 7.02 -25.66 -1.87
N GLY A 255 6.09 -25.59 -2.84
CA GLY A 255 5.92 -26.51 -3.96
C GLY A 255 4.61 -27.31 -3.87
N PRO A 256 4.30 -28.16 -4.87
CA PRO A 256 3.03 -28.87 -4.93
C PRO A 256 2.75 -29.77 -3.72
N ASP A 257 1.48 -29.85 -3.37
CA ASP A 257 0.97 -30.70 -2.30
C ASP A 257 1.46 -32.16 -2.38
N VAL A 258 1.89 -32.69 -1.22
CA VAL A 258 2.54 -34.01 -1.13
C VAL A 258 1.57 -35.17 -1.42
N ASP A 259 0.27 -34.96 -1.17
CA ASP A 259 -0.79 -35.91 -1.49
C ASP A 259 -1.23 -35.86 -2.96
N GLY A 260 -0.78 -34.85 -3.72
CA GLY A 260 -0.99 -34.72 -5.17
C GLY A 260 -2.35 -34.14 -5.56
N THR A 261 -2.99 -33.40 -4.66
CA THR A 261 -4.25 -32.71 -4.94
C THR A 261 -4.05 -31.46 -5.82
N GLU A 262 -2.95 -30.74 -5.64
CA GLU A 262 -2.68 -29.53 -6.44
C GLU A 262 -2.44 -29.81 -7.93
N GLY A 263 -3.16 -29.08 -8.79
CA GLY A 263 -3.02 -29.11 -10.25
C GLY A 263 -3.52 -30.42 -10.89
N ASN A 264 -4.45 -31.12 -10.23
CA ASN A 264 -4.92 -32.44 -10.66
C ASN A 264 -6.17 -32.38 -11.57
N GLY A 265 -6.79 -31.20 -11.71
CA GLY A 265 -7.99 -30.93 -12.50
C GLY A 265 -9.30 -31.40 -11.85
N MET A 266 -9.30 -31.66 -10.55
CA MET A 266 -10.41 -32.18 -9.75
C MET A 266 -10.49 -31.41 -8.42
N PRO A 267 -11.68 -30.93 -8.01
CA PRO A 267 -11.80 -30.18 -6.78
C PRO A 267 -11.53 -31.05 -5.55
N ASP A 268 -10.69 -30.52 -4.66
CA ASP A 268 -10.25 -31.18 -3.43
C ASP A 268 -10.57 -30.33 -2.18
N SER A 269 -10.90 -30.99 -1.07
CA SER A 269 -11.26 -30.30 0.18
C SER A 269 -10.09 -29.45 0.69
N GLY A 270 -10.31 -28.14 0.81
CA GLY A 270 -9.27 -27.16 1.13
C GLY A 270 -9.07 -26.13 0.03
N GLU A 271 -9.64 -26.40 -1.15
CA GLU A 271 -9.58 -25.52 -2.29
C GLU A 271 -10.62 -24.38 -2.26
N PRO A 272 -10.25 -23.20 -2.79
CA PRO A 272 -11.17 -22.17 -3.25
C PRO A 272 -12.44 -22.67 -3.93
N ASN A 273 -13.59 -22.03 -3.63
CA ASN A 273 -14.85 -22.28 -4.35
C ASN A 273 -15.25 -23.78 -4.39
N PHE A 274 -14.95 -24.53 -3.32
CA PHE A 274 -15.37 -25.92 -3.19
C PHE A 274 -15.68 -26.27 -1.74
N GLY A 275 -16.73 -27.07 -1.53
CA GLY A 275 -17.05 -27.70 -0.26
C GLY A 275 -17.21 -26.70 0.88
N ILE A 276 -16.54 -26.95 2.01
CA ILE A 276 -16.61 -26.08 3.21
C ILE A 276 -16.21 -24.63 2.89
N LEU A 277 -15.30 -24.44 1.93
CA LEU A 277 -14.84 -23.12 1.54
C LEU A 277 -15.78 -22.45 0.55
N ASP A 278 -16.74 -23.14 -0.07
CA ASP A 278 -17.79 -22.50 -0.83
C ASP A 278 -19.06 -22.29 0.01
N LYS A 279 -19.45 -21.03 0.18
CA LYS A 279 -20.69 -20.70 0.89
C LYS A 279 -21.93 -20.82 -0.01
N ASP A 280 -21.76 -20.83 -1.32
CA ASP A 280 -22.83 -20.97 -2.29
C ASP A 280 -23.30 -22.42 -2.42
N GLU A 281 -22.59 -23.40 -1.85
CA GLU A 281 -23.05 -24.79 -1.71
C GLU A 281 -23.86 -24.95 -0.41
N SER A 282 -24.97 -24.23 -0.26
CA SER A 282 -25.70 -24.22 1.00
C SER A 282 -27.19 -24.07 0.83
N ASP A 283 -27.91 -25.13 1.18
CA ASP A 283 -29.37 -25.13 1.17
C ASP A 283 -29.99 -24.39 2.37
N GLN A 284 -29.93 -23.06 2.36
CA GLN A 284 -30.24 -22.20 3.50
C GLN A 284 -31.73 -22.13 3.85
N LEU A 285 -32.06 -22.25 5.15
CA LEU A 285 -33.45 -22.14 5.64
C LEU A 285 -33.96 -20.69 5.77
N GLY A 286 -33.06 -19.71 5.82
CA GLY A 286 -33.34 -18.30 6.05
C GLY A 286 -33.65 -17.91 7.50
N LEU A 287 -33.81 -16.60 7.73
CA LEU A 287 -34.24 -16.06 9.02
C LEU A 287 -35.76 -16.26 9.18
N THR A 288 -36.18 -16.96 10.24
CA THR A 288 -37.60 -17.28 10.43
C THR A 288 -38.25 -16.62 11.64
N GLY A 289 -37.46 -16.00 12.51
CA GLY A 289 -37.96 -15.29 13.68
C GLY A 289 -37.19 -14.02 14.01
N PHE A 290 -37.94 -12.94 14.31
CA PHE A 290 -37.38 -11.70 14.81
C PHE A 290 -38.33 -11.04 15.83
N LEU A 291 -37.78 -10.52 16.93
CA LEU A 291 -38.53 -9.72 17.88
C LEU A 291 -37.67 -8.62 18.49
N ILE A 292 -38.21 -7.41 18.57
CA ILE A 292 -37.64 -6.26 19.27
C ILE A 292 -38.51 -5.91 20.48
N TYR A 293 -37.90 -5.69 21.64
CA TYR A 293 -38.60 -5.53 22.92
C TYR A 293 -37.78 -4.72 23.94
N PRO A 294 -38.41 -4.11 24.96
CA PRO A 294 -37.67 -3.47 26.05
C PRO A 294 -36.83 -4.49 26.83
N VAL A 295 -35.58 -4.13 27.17
CA VAL A 295 -34.71 -4.95 28.01
C VAL A 295 -35.42 -5.28 29.33
N HIS A 296 -35.21 -6.50 29.85
CA HIS A 296 -35.88 -7.08 31.03
C HIS A 296 -37.34 -7.51 30.82
N GLN A 297 -37.90 -7.43 29.61
CA GLN A 297 -39.16 -8.12 29.33
C GLN A 297 -39.00 -9.65 29.44
N TYR A 298 -37.86 -10.16 28.99
CA TYR A 298 -37.42 -11.55 29.13
C TYR A 298 -36.05 -11.58 29.82
N GLU A 299 -35.80 -12.60 30.62
CA GLU A 299 -34.59 -12.73 31.43
C GLU A 299 -33.80 -13.95 30.97
N LEU A 300 -32.58 -13.73 30.47
CA LEU A 300 -31.74 -14.79 29.88
C LEU A 300 -31.31 -15.90 30.84
N LYS A 301 -31.58 -15.76 32.15
CA LYS A 301 -31.28 -16.78 33.17
C LYS A 301 -32.30 -17.93 33.28
N ASN A 302 -33.35 -17.92 32.45
CA ASN A 302 -34.43 -18.90 32.50
C ASN A 302 -34.55 -19.66 31.18
N ASP A 303 -33.91 -20.82 31.10
CA ASP A 303 -33.77 -21.60 29.86
C ASP A 303 -35.11 -21.97 29.23
N GLU A 304 -36.11 -22.38 30.03
CA GLU A 304 -37.44 -22.75 29.51
C GLU A 304 -38.14 -21.55 28.86
N GLN A 305 -38.03 -20.36 29.48
CA GLN A 305 -38.59 -19.14 28.93
C GLN A 305 -37.83 -18.70 27.68
N ASN A 306 -36.51 -18.81 27.68
CA ASN A 306 -35.69 -18.50 26.51
C ASN A 306 -36.06 -19.43 25.34
N TRP A 307 -36.18 -20.73 25.58
CA TRP A 307 -36.61 -21.69 24.57
C TRP A 307 -38.00 -21.37 24.02
N GLU A 308 -38.99 -21.14 24.89
CA GLU A 308 -40.35 -20.81 24.45
C GLU A 308 -40.38 -19.55 23.59
N VAL A 309 -39.68 -18.49 24.00
CA VAL A 309 -39.64 -17.22 23.26
C VAL A 309 -38.90 -17.38 21.94
N LEU A 310 -37.70 -17.94 21.94
CA LEU A 310 -36.83 -18.01 20.76
C LEU A 310 -37.33 -19.02 19.72
N SER A 311 -38.02 -20.09 20.14
CA SER A 311 -38.63 -21.06 19.21
C SER A 311 -39.98 -20.62 18.63
N SER A 312 -40.55 -19.52 19.13
CA SER A 312 -41.87 -19.02 18.70
C SER A 312 -41.85 -17.56 18.27
N LEU A 313 -40.66 -17.04 17.91
CA LEU A 313 -40.54 -15.68 17.40
C LEU A 313 -41.43 -15.50 16.15
N PRO A 314 -42.07 -14.33 15.99
CA PRO A 314 -42.85 -14.04 14.82
C PRO A 314 -41.94 -13.92 13.60
N VAL A 315 -42.49 -14.23 12.42
CA VAL A 315 -41.82 -14.02 11.11
C VAL A 315 -41.24 -12.60 11.08
N PRO A 316 -40.02 -12.40 10.55
CA PRO A 316 -39.41 -11.09 10.49
C PRO A 316 -40.34 -10.05 9.87
N HIS A 317 -40.53 -8.96 10.60
CA HIS A 317 -41.45 -7.90 10.22
C HIS A 317 -41.03 -6.56 10.83
N GLY A 318 -41.32 -5.46 10.15
CA GLY A 318 -41.06 -4.12 10.65
C GLY A 318 -41.98 -3.77 11.83
N GLN A 319 -41.41 -3.59 13.02
CA GLN A 319 -42.07 -2.96 14.17
C GLN A 319 -41.11 -2.03 14.90
N PRO A 320 -41.21 -0.70 14.74
CA PRO A 320 -40.33 0.22 15.44
C PRO A 320 -40.64 0.23 16.94
N LEU A 321 -39.59 0.12 17.74
CA LEU A 321 -39.63 0.36 19.19
C LEU A 321 -38.87 1.65 19.49
N ILE A 322 -39.45 2.54 20.30
CA ILE A 322 -38.97 3.92 20.46
C ILE A 322 -38.83 4.28 21.95
N GLY A 323 -37.71 4.93 22.29
CA GLY A 323 -37.52 5.63 23.56
C GLY A 323 -37.42 4.72 24.78
N VAL A 324 -36.80 3.55 24.63
CA VAL A 324 -36.60 2.59 25.71
C VAL A 324 -35.19 2.00 25.63
N ASN A 325 -34.71 1.43 26.73
CA ASN A 325 -33.61 0.48 26.64
C ASN A 325 -34.15 -0.77 25.93
N LEU A 326 -33.62 -1.11 24.75
CA LEU A 326 -34.18 -2.14 23.88
C LEU A 326 -33.18 -3.26 23.59
N ALA A 327 -33.74 -4.46 23.47
CA ALA A 327 -33.07 -5.61 22.92
C ALA A 327 -33.83 -6.12 21.70
N ASN A 328 -33.13 -6.84 20.83
CA ASN A 328 -33.78 -7.67 19.82
C ASN A 328 -33.21 -9.09 19.86
N SER A 329 -34.02 -10.00 19.37
CA SER A 329 -33.68 -11.40 19.21
C SER A 329 -33.96 -11.86 17.79
N PHE A 330 -33.01 -12.59 17.24
CA PHE A 330 -33.13 -13.33 15.99
C PHE A 330 -33.24 -14.82 16.32
N SER A 331 -33.97 -15.58 15.50
CA SER A 331 -33.93 -17.04 15.54
C SER A 331 -33.94 -17.65 14.15
N SER A 332 -33.15 -18.71 13.97
CA SER A 332 -33.25 -19.60 12.82
C SER A 332 -34.55 -20.42 12.88
N TYR A 333 -34.85 -21.13 11.79
CA TYR A 333 -35.81 -22.23 11.87
C TYR A 333 -35.28 -23.35 12.78
N LEU A 334 -36.17 -24.27 13.19
CA LEU A 334 -35.76 -25.45 13.94
C LEU A 334 -35.10 -26.46 12.99
N PHE A 335 -33.91 -26.91 13.34
CA PHE A 335 -33.16 -27.92 12.60
C PHE A 335 -32.79 -29.09 13.53
N HIS A 336 -32.40 -30.22 12.94
CA HIS A 336 -31.87 -31.37 13.67
C HIS A 336 -30.35 -31.23 13.80
N MET A 337 -29.74 -31.74 14.87
CA MET A 337 -28.28 -31.90 14.93
C MET A 337 -27.92 -33.31 15.39
N ASN A 338 -27.42 -34.11 14.45
CA ASN A 338 -26.97 -35.48 14.71
C ASN A 338 -25.71 -35.46 15.59
N GLY A 339 -25.68 -36.35 16.59
CA GLY A 339 -24.46 -36.70 17.31
C GLY A 339 -23.56 -37.60 16.46
N ARG A 340 -22.31 -37.76 16.91
CA ARG A 340 -21.27 -38.45 16.11
C ARG A 340 -21.61 -39.88 15.71
N LYS A 341 -22.45 -40.59 16.48
CA LYS A 341 -22.84 -41.98 16.18
C LYS A 341 -23.81 -42.08 15.00
N THR A 342 -24.82 -41.23 14.99
CA THR A 342 -25.81 -41.19 13.91
C THR A 342 -25.18 -40.65 12.64
N TYR A 343 -24.41 -39.57 12.75
CA TYR A 343 -23.68 -38.98 11.63
C TYR A 343 -22.67 -39.97 11.01
N SER A 344 -21.89 -40.69 11.83
CA SER A 344 -21.00 -41.78 11.37
C SER A 344 -21.73 -42.88 10.60
N THR A 345 -22.95 -43.22 11.00
CA THR A 345 -23.74 -44.23 10.29
C THR A 345 -24.24 -43.72 8.93
N GLN A 346 -24.57 -42.43 8.82
CA GLN A 346 -24.96 -41.81 7.55
C GLN A 346 -23.78 -41.72 6.57
N LYS A 347 -22.58 -41.41 7.07
CA LYS A 347 -21.35 -41.28 6.27
C LYS A 347 -20.67 -42.61 5.92
N ASP A 348 -21.12 -43.73 6.48
CA ASP A 348 -20.51 -45.07 6.33
C ASP A 348 -19.02 -45.14 6.76
N GLU A 349 -18.64 -44.29 7.72
CA GLU A 349 -17.29 -44.22 8.29
C GLU A 349 -17.31 -43.71 9.74
N SER A 350 -16.23 -43.94 10.50
CA SER A 350 -16.14 -43.49 11.89
C SER A 350 -15.88 -41.99 11.99
N GLN A 351 -16.71 -41.26 12.75
CA GLN A 351 -16.60 -39.81 12.93
C GLN A 351 -16.13 -39.44 14.34
N GLU A 352 -15.23 -38.47 14.43
CA GLU A 352 -14.77 -37.92 15.71
C GLU A 352 -15.80 -36.94 16.32
N THR A 353 -16.59 -36.30 15.46
CA THR A 353 -17.62 -35.31 15.82
C THR A 353 -18.96 -35.63 15.15
N GLY A 354 -20.03 -35.01 15.62
CA GLY A 354 -21.33 -35.02 14.96
C GLY A 354 -21.44 -33.95 13.88
N GLU A 355 -22.70 -33.64 13.55
CA GLU A 355 -23.07 -32.65 12.54
C GLU A 355 -22.61 -31.24 12.91
N THR A 356 -22.29 -30.44 11.89
CA THR A 356 -21.82 -29.06 12.02
C THR A 356 -22.69 -28.12 11.19
N GLU A 357 -23.20 -27.07 11.83
CA GLU A 357 -24.00 -26.01 11.20
C GLU A 357 -23.28 -24.67 11.17
N ARG A 358 -23.58 -23.86 10.15
CA ARG A 358 -22.87 -22.60 9.86
C ARG A 358 -23.79 -21.40 9.90
N PHE A 359 -23.23 -20.28 10.37
CA PHE A 359 -23.95 -19.01 10.50
C PHE A 359 -23.04 -17.84 10.19
N SER A 360 -23.60 -16.82 9.55
CA SER A 360 -22.89 -15.59 9.31
C SER A 360 -23.75 -14.36 9.52
N MET A 361 -23.12 -13.36 10.13
CA MET A 361 -23.73 -12.08 10.44
C MET A 361 -22.73 -10.95 10.21
N ALA A 362 -23.24 -9.75 9.95
CA ALA A 362 -22.43 -8.54 9.91
C ALA A 362 -22.96 -7.48 10.86
N LEU A 363 -22.08 -6.97 11.72
CA LEU A 363 -22.30 -5.76 12.49
C LEU A 363 -21.86 -4.55 11.66
N ILE A 364 -22.80 -3.65 11.37
CA ILE A 364 -22.61 -2.51 10.47
C ILE A 364 -22.76 -1.23 11.26
N PHE A 365 -21.79 -0.32 11.15
CA PHE A 365 -21.86 1.02 11.72
C PHE A 365 -22.06 2.06 10.62
N ALA A 366 -22.89 3.07 10.88
CA ALA A 366 -23.20 4.12 9.92
C ALA A 366 -23.54 5.46 10.61
N ASN A 367 -23.49 6.55 9.84
CA ASN A 367 -23.86 7.88 10.33
C ASN A 367 -25.37 8.06 10.44
N ASP A 368 -26.12 7.45 9.51
CA ASP A 368 -27.58 7.52 9.43
C ASP A 368 -28.15 6.27 8.74
N GLU A 369 -29.48 6.14 8.74
CA GLU A 369 -30.21 5.00 8.16
C GLU A 369 -29.90 4.79 6.66
N SER A 370 -29.76 5.87 5.89
CA SER A 370 -29.49 5.75 4.45
C SER A 370 -28.07 5.23 4.20
N ASP A 371 -27.09 5.66 5.00
CA ASP A 371 -25.74 5.09 4.99
C ASP A 371 -25.73 3.61 5.39
N LEU A 372 -26.48 3.24 6.44
CA LEU A 372 -26.61 1.86 6.88
C LEU A 372 -27.15 0.94 5.76
N PHE A 373 -28.21 1.34 5.07
CA PHE A 373 -28.81 0.55 4.00
C PHE A 373 -27.93 0.45 2.75
N ARG A 374 -27.18 1.52 2.40
CA ARG A 374 -26.17 1.43 1.33
C ARG A 374 -25.09 0.42 1.70
N ARG A 375 -24.61 0.45 2.94
CA ARG A 375 -23.59 -0.49 3.43
C ARG A 375 -24.08 -1.92 3.46
N LYS A 376 -25.31 -2.21 3.93
CA LYS A 376 -25.86 -3.58 3.89
C LYS A 376 -25.85 -4.14 2.46
N ARG A 377 -26.19 -3.36 1.43
CA ARG A 377 -26.10 -3.83 0.04
C ARG A 377 -24.66 -4.19 -0.36
N THR A 378 -23.67 -3.43 0.10
CA THR A 378 -22.25 -3.74 -0.11
C THR A 378 -21.81 -4.98 0.67
N VAL A 379 -22.19 -5.09 1.94
CA VAL A 379 -21.94 -6.26 2.80
C VAL A 379 -22.51 -7.52 2.18
N GLN A 380 -23.72 -7.46 1.61
CA GLN A 380 -24.29 -8.59 0.90
C GLN A 380 -23.44 -9.01 -0.30
N LYS A 381 -22.89 -8.06 -1.05
CA LYS A 381 -21.99 -8.39 -2.17
C LYS A 381 -20.68 -9.03 -1.72
N ILE A 382 -20.10 -8.54 -0.61
CA ILE A 382 -18.87 -9.11 -0.03
C ILE A 382 -19.12 -10.53 0.47
N TYR A 383 -20.24 -10.72 1.17
CA TYR A 383 -20.69 -12.05 1.58
C TYR A 383 -20.88 -12.94 0.34
N ASN A 384 -21.63 -12.50 -0.67
CA ASN A 384 -21.87 -13.24 -1.92
C ASN A 384 -20.58 -13.56 -2.68
N ALA A 385 -19.54 -12.73 -2.56
CA ALA A 385 -18.19 -13.02 -3.08
C ALA A 385 -17.38 -13.93 -2.15
N ASN A 386 -18.04 -14.67 -1.26
CA ASN A 386 -17.44 -15.59 -0.29
C ASN A 386 -16.35 -14.93 0.57
N TYR A 387 -16.59 -13.70 1.02
CA TYR A 387 -15.61 -12.87 1.73
C TYR A 387 -14.31 -12.58 0.98
N ARG A 388 -14.20 -12.95 -0.31
CA ARG A 388 -13.08 -12.60 -1.16
C ARG A 388 -13.30 -11.19 -1.67
N PHE A 389 -12.37 -10.33 -1.31
CA PHE A 389 -12.49 -8.90 -1.57
C PHE A 389 -11.12 -8.36 -1.97
N ALA A 390 -11.09 -7.33 -2.82
CA ALA A 390 -9.85 -6.71 -3.25
C ALA A 390 -9.00 -6.35 -2.03
N LYS A 391 -7.77 -6.88 -2.00
CA LYS A 391 -6.86 -6.73 -0.88
C LYS A 391 -5.85 -5.65 -1.25
N PRO A 392 -5.60 -4.67 -0.35
CA PRO A 392 -4.54 -3.71 -0.61
C PRO A 392 -3.17 -4.41 -0.72
N PRO A 393 -2.15 -3.75 -1.32
CA PRO A 393 -0.79 -4.28 -1.33
C PRO A 393 -0.28 -4.58 0.08
N ASP A 394 0.84 -5.30 0.22
CA ASP A 394 1.42 -5.55 1.53
C ASP A 394 1.87 -4.23 2.18
N LYS A 395 1.85 -4.19 3.51
CA LYS A 395 2.28 -3.01 4.26
C LYS A 395 3.79 -2.80 4.10
N PRO A 396 4.25 -1.61 3.69
CA PRO A 396 5.67 -1.29 3.69
C PRO A 396 6.18 -1.15 5.13
N ILE A 397 7.42 -1.55 5.39
CA ILE A 397 8.06 -1.38 6.69
C ILE A 397 8.70 0.01 6.74
N ILE A 398 8.33 0.83 7.73
CA ILE A 398 8.79 2.22 7.81
C ILE A 398 9.81 2.43 8.94
N LYS A 399 10.70 3.40 8.73
CA LYS A 399 11.55 4.01 9.76
C LYS A 399 11.34 5.52 9.71
N ALA A 400 11.06 6.12 10.87
CA ALA A 400 10.86 7.55 11.00
C ALA A 400 11.95 8.16 11.89
N ILE A 401 12.57 9.24 11.43
CA ILE A 401 13.77 9.83 12.03
C ILE A 401 13.48 11.29 12.37
N ALA A 402 13.55 11.61 13.67
CA ALA A 402 13.41 12.97 14.17
C ALA A 402 14.63 13.82 13.80
N GLY A 403 14.40 15.06 13.37
CA GLY A 403 15.44 16.08 13.17
C GLY A 403 14.95 17.46 13.57
N ASP A 404 15.82 18.47 13.42
CA ASP A 404 15.48 19.86 13.71
C ASP A 404 14.44 20.38 12.71
N LYS A 405 13.22 20.62 13.17
CA LYS A 405 12.08 21.08 12.35
C LYS A 405 11.82 20.20 11.12
N LYS A 406 12.16 18.92 11.23
CA LYS A 406 11.91 17.95 10.17
C LYS A 406 11.73 16.54 10.70
N VAL A 407 11.01 15.73 9.95
CA VAL A 407 10.94 14.28 10.13
C VAL A 407 11.26 13.61 8.80
N THR A 408 12.21 12.68 8.79
CA THR A 408 12.50 11.86 7.61
C THR A 408 11.82 10.51 7.76
N LEU A 409 10.95 10.16 6.81
CA LEU A 409 10.37 8.83 6.66
C LEU A 409 11.15 8.07 5.58
N ILE A 410 11.40 6.80 5.83
CA ILE A 410 12.02 5.86 4.87
C ILE A 410 11.26 4.54 4.96
N TRP A 411 11.07 3.86 3.85
CA TRP A 411 10.38 2.57 3.82
C TRP A 411 10.98 1.59 2.82
N ASP A 412 10.59 0.32 2.90
CA ASP A 412 11.03 -0.73 1.99
C ASP A 412 10.18 -0.85 0.72
N ASP A 413 10.53 -1.78 -0.17
CA ASP A 413 9.88 -2.04 -1.46
C ASP A 413 9.01 -3.31 -1.43
N THR A 414 8.51 -3.70 -0.24
CA THR A 414 7.73 -4.93 -0.07
C THR A 414 6.37 -4.84 -0.79
N ALA A 415 5.68 -3.70 -0.67
CA ALA A 415 4.37 -3.47 -1.29
C ALA A 415 4.41 -3.51 -2.84
N GLU A 416 5.54 -3.11 -3.43
CA GLU A 416 5.74 -3.06 -4.89
C GLU A 416 5.74 -4.45 -5.54
N LYS A 417 5.83 -5.52 -4.74
CA LYS A 417 5.92 -6.92 -5.19
C LYS A 417 4.72 -7.74 -4.72
N THR A 418 3.64 -7.10 -4.30
CA THR A 418 2.45 -7.82 -3.85
C THR A 418 1.61 -8.27 -5.05
N PHE A 419 1.38 -9.58 -5.14
CA PHE A 419 0.40 -10.17 -6.05
C PHE A 419 -1.00 -10.06 -5.40
N ASP A 420 -2.00 -9.66 -6.18
CA ASP A 420 -3.39 -9.63 -5.73
C ASP A 420 -4.13 -10.89 -6.23
N PRO A 421 -4.50 -11.83 -5.35
CA PRO A 421 -5.21 -13.05 -5.74
C PRO A 421 -6.60 -12.78 -6.32
N PHE A 422 -7.26 -11.68 -5.94
CA PHE A 422 -8.57 -11.33 -6.47
C PHE A 422 -8.47 -10.87 -7.94
N TYR A 423 -7.42 -10.13 -8.30
CA TYR A 423 -7.18 -9.70 -9.68
C TYR A 423 -6.27 -10.61 -10.50
N GLN A 424 -5.63 -11.60 -9.85
CA GLN A 424 -4.67 -12.52 -10.47
C GLN A 424 -3.50 -11.79 -11.17
N GLN A 425 -3.03 -10.68 -10.58
CA GLN A 425 -1.93 -9.86 -11.11
C GLN A 425 -1.25 -9.03 -10.01
N TYR A 426 -0.04 -8.53 -10.28
CA TYR A 426 0.58 -7.48 -9.47
C TYR A 426 -0.18 -6.16 -9.67
N ASN A 427 -0.87 -5.68 -8.63
CA ASN A 427 -1.79 -4.55 -8.76
C ASN A 427 -1.35 -3.26 -8.05
N PHE A 428 -0.13 -3.21 -7.50
CA PHE A 428 0.43 -2.01 -6.84
C PHE A 428 0.46 -0.78 -7.78
N GLU A 429 0.08 0.38 -7.25
CA GLU A 429 0.10 1.65 -7.98
C GLU A 429 1.00 2.71 -7.33
N GLY A 430 1.00 2.82 -6.00
CA GLY A 430 1.77 3.87 -5.35
C GLY A 430 1.69 3.90 -3.83
N TYR A 431 2.28 4.95 -3.25
CA TYR A 431 2.28 5.25 -1.82
C TYR A 431 1.64 6.60 -1.53
N LYS A 432 0.94 6.70 -0.39
CA LYS A 432 0.52 7.97 0.21
C LYS A 432 1.13 8.11 1.61
N ILE A 433 1.44 9.35 1.97
CA ILE A 433 1.97 9.70 3.28
C ILE A 433 0.90 10.49 4.03
N TYR A 434 0.51 9.98 5.19
CA TYR A 434 -0.38 10.67 6.12
C TYR A 434 0.41 11.17 7.32
N ARG A 435 0.03 12.34 7.83
CA ARG A 435 0.58 12.94 9.04
C ARG A 435 -0.55 13.52 9.86
N SER A 436 -0.63 13.18 11.14
CA SER A 436 -1.59 13.77 12.07
C SER A 436 -0.93 14.22 13.38
N THR A 437 -1.57 15.11 14.11
CA THR A 437 -1.26 15.40 15.53
C THR A 437 -1.96 14.45 16.51
N GLU A 438 -2.83 13.58 16.00
CA GLU A 438 -3.53 12.54 16.76
C GLU A 438 -3.48 11.16 16.06
N PRO A 439 -3.55 10.03 16.79
CA PRO A 439 -3.26 8.71 16.24
C PRO A 439 -4.30 8.14 15.25
N ASN A 440 -5.51 8.69 15.17
CA ASN A 440 -6.60 8.17 14.33
C ASN A 440 -6.72 8.87 12.96
N PHE A 441 -5.86 9.85 12.66
CA PHE A 441 -5.85 10.66 11.43
C PHE A 441 -7.20 11.33 11.06
N LEU A 442 -8.07 11.56 12.05
CA LEU A 442 -9.38 12.19 11.86
C LEU A 442 -9.27 13.65 11.40
N GLU A 443 -8.23 14.37 11.82
CA GLU A 443 -8.03 15.77 11.42
C GLU A 443 -7.85 15.93 9.90
N ASN A 444 -7.33 14.88 9.25
CA ASN A 444 -7.03 14.87 7.81
C ASN A 444 -8.10 14.16 6.98
N LYS A 445 -9.10 13.52 7.62
CA LYS A 445 -10.20 12.81 6.94
C LYS A 445 -11.26 13.79 6.44
N ILE A 446 -10.87 14.68 5.54
CA ILE A 446 -11.70 15.82 5.10
C ILE A 446 -12.38 15.62 3.74
N ILE A 447 -11.99 14.61 2.97
CA ILE A 447 -12.56 14.35 1.64
C ILE A 447 -13.87 13.58 1.81
N THR A 448 -14.99 14.18 1.40
CA THR A 448 -16.32 13.60 1.59
C THR A 448 -16.89 12.94 0.34
N ASP A 449 -17.78 11.97 0.54
CA ASP A 449 -18.67 11.46 -0.51
C ASP A 449 -19.79 12.44 -0.89
N ALA A 450 -20.63 12.06 -1.87
CA ALA A 450 -21.72 12.91 -2.34
C ALA A 450 -22.83 13.13 -1.30
N TYR A 451 -22.81 12.40 -0.17
CA TYR A 451 -23.75 12.52 0.94
C TYR A 451 -23.14 13.29 2.13
N GLY A 452 -21.90 13.76 2.02
CA GLY A 452 -21.23 14.53 3.07
C GLY A 452 -20.56 13.69 4.15
N LYS A 453 -20.42 12.38 3.95
CA LYS A 453 -19.65 11.50 4.85
C LYS A 453 -18.17 11.65 4.54
N GLN A 454 -17.34 11.80 5.57
CA GLN A 454 -15.89 11.77 5.46
C GLN A 454 -15.40 10.37 5.02
N THR A 455 -14.73 10.31 3.87
CA THR A 455 -14.42 9.07 3.14
C THR A 455 -12.91 8.86 3.03
N TYR A 456 -12.16 9.82 2.47
CA TYR A 456 -10.71 9.70 2.28
C TYR A 456 -9.92 10.68 3.14
N ILE A 457 -8.69 10.31 3.44
CA ILE A 457 -7.69 11.15 4.12
C ILE A 457 -6.92 11.93 3.08
N GLU A 458 -6.70 13.23 3.32
CA GLU A 458 -5.83 14.05 2.48
C GLU A 458 -4.35 13.71 2.78
N PRO A 459 -3.57 13.22 1.80
CA PRO A 459 -2.15 12.94 2.01
C PRO A 459 -1.31 14.22 1.97
N ILE A 460 -0.22 14.24 2.75
CA ILE A 460 0.79 15.30 2.65
C ILE A 460 1.78 15.06 1.49
N ALA A 461 1.86 13.81 1.01
CA ALA A 461 2.62 13.44 -0.18
C ALA A 461 2.05 12.16 -0.81
N GLN A 462 2.20 12.02 -2.13
CA GLN A 462 1.79 10.85 -2.90
C GLN A 462 2.83 10.57 -3.98
N PHE A 463 3.15 9.29 -4.17
CA PHE A 463 4.11 8.78 -5.15
C PHE A 463 3.49 7.63 -5.92
N ASP A 464 3.52 7.67 -7.23
CA ASP A 464 2.83 6.72 -8.10
C ASP A 464 3.69 6.27 -9.28
N LEU A 465 3.38 5.11 -9.85
CA LEU A 465 4.06 4.57 -11.01
C LEU A 465 3.99 5.54 -12.19
N VAL A 466 5.04 5.57 -13.02
CA VAL A 466 5.04 6.32 -14.28
C VAL A 466 4.58 5.37 -15.39
N ASP A 467 3.28 5.10 -15.45
CA ASP A 467 2.69 4.14 -16.40
C ASP A 467 1.49 4.70 -17.17
N GLY A 468 1.11 5.96 -16.89
CA GLY A 468 -0.02 6.65 -17.51
C GLY A 468 -1.34 6.49 -16.76
N ILE A 469 -1.38 5.70 -15.68
CA ILE A 469 -2.52 5.59 -14.76
C ILE A 469 -2.45 6.78 -13.80
N LYS A 470 -3.38 7.72 -13.92
CA LYS A 470 -3.36 8.96 -13.12
C LYS A 470 -4.73 9.60 -12.98
N GLY A 471 -4.81 10.57 -12.07
CA GLY A 471 -6.02 11.34 -11.83
C GLY A 471 -7.06 10.57 -11.01
N LEU A 472 -8.34 10.93 -11.19
CA LEU A 472 -9.42 10.30 -10.44
C LEU A 472 -9.80 8.96 -11.06
N HIS A 473 -9.76 7.90 -10.25
CA HIS A 473 -10.28 6.59 -10.64
C HIS A 473 -11.76 6.70 -11.06
N PRO A 474 -12.17 6.04 -12.14
CA PRO A 474 -13.52 6.21 -12.70
C PRO A 474 -14.61 5.63 -11.79
N ILE A 475 -14.33 4.53 -11.08
CA ILE A 475 -15.24 3.93 -10.11
C ILE A 475 -15.18 4.69 -8.79
N ASP A 476 -16.30 5.30 -8.42
CA ASP A 476 -16.49 6.01 -7.16
C ASP A 476 -17.04 5.13 -6.04
N VAL A 477 -16.90 5.62 -4.81
CA VAL A 477 -17.57 5.11 -3.63
C VAL A 477 -18.55 6.19 -3.17
N ASN A 478 -19.84 5.98 -3.44
CA ASN A 478 -20.92 6.92 -3.09
C ASN A 478 -20.68 8.36 -3.61
N GLY A 479 -20.05 8.50 -4.77
CA GLY A 479 -19.70 9.77 -5.42
C GLY A 479 -18.31 10.31 -5.09
N ALA A 480 -17.58 9.74 -4.11
CA ALA A 480 -16.17 10.06 -3.89
C ALA A 480 -15.28 9.20 -4.79
N LYS A 481 -14.38 9.82 -5.54
CA LYS A 481 -13.41 9.10 -6.39
C LYS A 481 -12.05 9.06 -5.71
N PHE A 482 -11.39 7.92 -5.83
CA PHE A 482 -10.00 7.76 -5.40
C PHE A 482 -9.06 8.49 -6.37
N TYR A 483 -8.02 9.14 -5.85
CA TYR A 483 -7.02 9.83 -6.66
C TYR A 483 -5.75 8.99 -6.78
N LEU A 484 -5.44 8.54 -8.00
CA LEU A 484 -4.36 7.57 -8.30
C LEU A 484 -2.97 8.20 -8.37
N GLY A 485 -2.88 9.52 -8.52
CA GLY A 485 -1.59 10.23 -8.65
C GLY A 485 -1.46 10.98 -9.97
N ASN A 486 -0.22 11.26 -10.37
CA ASN A 486 0.16 12.17 -11.46
C ASN A 486 1.33 11.67 -12.32
N ASP A 487 1.66 10.38 -12.29
CA ASP A 487 2.90 9.79 -12.81
C ASP A 487 4.16 10.42 -12.18
N SER A 488 4.20 10.53 -10.84
CA SER A 488 5.27 11.23 -10.12
C SER A 488 6.55 10.39 -9.93
N GLY A 489 6.46 9.07 -10.11
CA GLY A 489 7.53 8.12 -9.83
C GLY A 489 7.53 7.65 -8.38
N ILE A 490 7.85 6.36 -8.19
CA ILE A 490 7.97 5.76 -6.87
C ILE A 490 9.19 6.30 -6.14
N LYS A 491 8.97 6.67 -4.88
CA LYS A 491 10.00 6.98 -3.90
C LYS A 491 9.82 6.08 -2.69
N ASN A 492 10.93 5.83 -1.99
CA ASN A 492 10.92 5.08 -0.73
C ASN A 492 11.37 5.95 0.47
N SER A 493 11.27 7.27 0.31
CA SER A 493 11.59 8.24 1.36
C SER A 493 10.84 9.56 1.19
N PHE A 494 10.61 10.25 2.30
CA PHE A 494 9.97 11.56 2.34
C PHE A 494 10.50 12.39 3.52
N ILE A 495 10.82 13.67 3.27
CA ILE A 495 11.26 14.61 4.31
C ILE A 495 10.13 15.61 4.55
N ASP A 496 9.47 15.49 5.70
CA ASP A 496 8.52 16.48 6.17
C ASP A 496 9.28 17.63 6.85
N THR A 497 9.07 18.86 6.38
CA THR A 497 9.66 20.09 6.95
C THR A 497 8.60 21.03 7.54
N ASP A 498 7.32 20.66 7.46
CA ASP A 498 6.19 21.41 8.02
C ASP A 498 5.85 20.87 9.41
N VAL A 499 6.88 20.75 10.26
CA VAL A 499 6.76 20.23 11.63
C VAL A 499 7.37 21.19 12.64
N GLN A 500 6.90 21.10 13.88
CA GLN A 500 7.39 21.92 14.99
C GLN A 500 8.10 21.05 16.03
N ASN A 501 9.28 21.49 16.46
CA ASN A 501 10.00 20.79 17.52
C ASN A 501 9.16 20.71 18.80
N GLY A 502 9.16 19.55 19.44
CA GLY A 502 8.39 19.26 20.66
C GLY A 502 6.93 18.84 20.42
N GLN A 503 6.39 19.01 19.20
CA GLN A 503 5.09 18.45 18.82
C GLN A 503 5.26 16.99 18.43
N THR A 504 4.51 16.10 19.08
CA THR A 504 4.41 14.71 18.63
C THR A 504 3.51 14.65 17.39
N TYR A 505 4.01 14.00 16.36
CA TYR A 505 3.30 13.70 15.11
C TYR A 505 3.20 12.19 14.92
N TYR A 506 2.10 11.79 14.30
CA TYR A 506 1.81 10.43 13.89
C TYR A 506 1.88 10.35 12.37
N TYR A 507 2.63 9.40 11.85
CA TYR A 507 2.79 9.18 10.42
C TYR A 507 2.30 7.80 10.02
N ALA A 508 1.78 7.70 8.80
CA ALA A 508 1.52 6.43 8.12
C ALA A 508 2.00 6.50 6.67
N VAL A 509 2.69 5.46 6.21
CA VAL A 509 2.97 5.21 4.80
C VAL A 509 2.02 4.12 4.34
N VAL A 510 1.06 4.47 3.49
CA VAL A 510 0.10 3.50 2.96
C VAL A 510 0.41 3.22 1.51
N ALA A 511 0.39 1.94 1.14
CA ALA A 511 0.46 1.51 -0.25
C ALA A 511 -0.97 1.40 -0.80
N TYR A 512 -1.17 1.67 -2.08
CA TYR A 512 -2.46 1.51 -2.75
C TYR A 512 -2.33 0.84 -4.11
N ASP A 513 -3.40 0.19 -4.52
CA ASP A 513 -3.50 -0.52 -5.79
C ASP A 513 -4.15 0.33 -6.91
N LYS A 514 -4.26 -0.24 -8.11
CA LYS A 514 -4.88 0.42 -9.27
C LYS A 514 -6.42 0.38 -9.25
N GLY A 515 -7.03 -0.40 -8.35
CA GLY A 515 -8.42 -0.82 -8.44
C GLY A 515 -8.68 -1.71 -9.66
N PHE A 516 -9.95 -1.85 -10.03
CA PHE A 516 -10.36 -2.55 -11.25
C PHE A 516 -11.47 -1.79 -11.96
N GLN A 517 -11.39 -1.78 -13.29
CA GLN A 517 -12.39 -1.17 -14.15
C GLN A 517 -12.67 -2.04 -15.36
N ALA A 518 -13.94 -2.32 -15.58
CA ALA A 518 -14.49 -2.87 -16.81
C ALA A 518 -15.58 -1.94 -17.36
N ILE A 519 -15.90 -2.11 -18.64
CA ILE A 519 -17.04 -1.44 -19.28
C ILE A 519 -18.09 -2.51 -19.57
N ASN A 520 -19.27 -2.36 -18.98
CA ASN A 520 -20.36 -3.29 -19.21
C ASN A 520 -20.95 -3.11 -20.62
N VAL A 521 -21.85 -4.02 -21.03
CA VAL A 521 -22.51 -3.98 -22.35
C VAL A 521 -23.33 -2.72 -22.61
N LYS A 522 -23.65 -1.93 -21.57
CA LYS A 522 -24.36 -0.65 -21.66
C LYS A 522 -23.43 0.56 -21.79
N GLY A 523 -22.11 0.34 -21.74
CA GLY A 523 -21.11 1.42 -21.78
C GLY A 523 -20.88 2.10 -20.43
N GLU A 524 -21.37 1.52 -19.33
CA GLU A 524 -21.16 2.04 -17.98
C GLU A 524 -19.88 1.43 -17.39
N SER A 525 -19.13 2.22 -16.63
CA SER A 525 -17.96 1.70 -15.90
C SER A 525 -18.43 0.92 -14.67
N GLU A 526 -17.99 -0.32 -14.59
CA GLU A 526 -18.18 -1.21 -13.44
C GLU A 526 -16.80 -1.64 -12.92
N GLY A 527 -16.71 -1.96 -11.64
CA GLY A 527 -15.48 -2.45 -11.05
C GLY A 527 -15.36 -2.09 -9.58
N ILE A 528 -14.13 -2.08 -9.09
CA ILE A 528 -13.80 -1.90 -7.67
C ILE A 528 -12.88 -0.68 -7.56
N SER A 529 -13.18 0.21 -6.62
CA SER A 529 -12.33 1.36 -6.34
C SER A 529 -10.99 0.89 -5.74
N PRO A 530 -9.89 1.64 -5.91
CA PRO A 530 -8.62 1.27 -5.32
C PRO A 530 -8.65 1.02 -3.81
N ALA A 531 -7.89 0.02 -3.36
CA ALA A 531 -7.65 -0.28 -1.95
C ALA A 531 -6.34 0.37 -1.48
N GLU A 532 -6.31 0.83 -0.22
CA GLU A 532 -5.09 1.27 0.45
C GLU A 532 -4.88 0.54 1.78
N THR A 533 -3.61 0.33 2.15
CA THR A 533 -3.25 -0.37 3.39
C THR A 533 -3.72 0.39 4.62
N SER A 534 -4.03 -0.35 5.69
CA SER A 534 -4.43 0.26 6.96
C SER A 534 -3.31 1.11 7.60
N SER A 535 -3.71 2.14 8.34
CA SER A 535 -2.85 3.11 9.04
C SER A 535 -3.12 3.14 10.56
N ILE A 536 -3.30 1.97 11.18
CA ILE A 536 -3.77 1.86 12.56
C ILE A 536 -2.67 2.21 13.56
N ILE A 537 -2.96 3.15 14.46
CA ILE A 537 -2.17 3.43 15.67
C ILE A 537 -3.08 3.26 16.88
N ARG A 538 -2.67 2.43 17.83
CA ARG A 538 -3.46 2.14 19.04
C ARG A 538 -2.95 2.96 20.21
N MET A 539 -3.87 3.53 20.97
CA MET A 539 -3.58 4.20 22.24
C MET A 539 -4.36 3.50 23.36
N ASP A 540 -3.66 3.11 24.43
CA ASP A 540 -4.34 2.54 25.60
C ASP A 540 -4.90 3.63 26.52
N ILE A 541 -5.64 3.21 27.56
CA ILE A 541 -6.24 4.13 28.54
C ILE A 541 -5.24 4.96 29.34
N ASN A 542 -3.96 4.59 29.33
CA ASN A 542 -2.88 5.32 29.99
C ASN A 542 -2.13 6.26 29.02
N GLY A 543 -2.61 6.38 27.77
CA GLY A 543 -1.97 7.18 26.73
C GLY A 543 -0.76 6.50 26.06
N LYS A 544 -0.52 5.21 26.31
CA LYS A 544 0.58 4.49 25.67
C LYS A 544 0.22 4.19 24.21
N VAL A 545 1.04 4.71 23.30
CA VAL A 545 0.92 4.50 21.86
C VAL A 545 1.59 3.17 21.46
N THR A 546 0.96 2.45 20.53
CA THR A 546 1.50 1.28 19.84
C THR A 546 1.27 1.45 18.35
N THR A 547 2.35 1.48 17.58
CA THR A 547 2.34 1.64 16.12
C THR A 547 2.35 0.29 15.41
N ASP A 548 1.82 0.26 14.20
CA ASP A 548 1.99 -0.81 13.21
C ASP A 548 3.26 -0.60 12.36
N ILE A 549 3.68 -1.61 11.59
CA ILE A 549 4.93 -1.62 10.81
C ILE A 549 5.05 -0.49 9.77
N ASN A 550 3.91 0.04 9.32
CA ASN A 550 3.83 1.13 8.36
C ASN A 550 3.43 2.47 8.99
N THR A 551 3.47 2.57 10.32
CA THR A 551 3.11 3.78 11.08
C THR A 551 4.18 4.13 12.12
N ALA A 552 4.27 5.41 12.49
CA ALA A 552 5.27 5.88 13.44
C ALA A 552 4.75 7.05 14.29
N GLU A 553 5.20 7.10 15.54
CA GLU A 553 5.08 8.25 16.44
C GLU A 553 6.45 8.93 16.51
N VAL A 554 6.53 10.22 16.19
CA VAL A 554 7.80 10.95 16.16
C VAL A 554 7.62 12.36 16.72
N THR A 555 8.55 12.78 17.57
CA THR A 555 8.65 14.16 18.04
C THR A 555 9.96 14.77 17.51
N PRO A 556 9.92 15.67 16.51
CA PRO A 556 11.11 16.40 16.06
C PRO A 556 11.63 17.28 17.18
N GLN A 557 12.94 17.51 17.18
CA GLN A 557 13.61 18.20 18.29
C GLN A 557 14.90 18.87 17.83
N ALA A 558 15.31 19.88 18.60
CA ALA A 558 16.57 20.55 18.36
C ALA A 558 17.74 19.60 18.68
N PRO A 559 18.80 19.56 17.86
CA PRO A 559 19.96 18.73 18.09
C PRO A 559 20.79 19.28 19.26
N SER A 560 21.67 18.43 19.78
CA SER A 560 22.61 18.81 20.83
C SER A 560 23.52 19.95 20.37
N LEU A 561 23.95 20.77 21.33
CA LEU A 561 24.83 21.90 21.07
C LEU A 561 26.13 21.46 20.37
N GLY A 562 26.50 22.13 19.28
CA GLY A 562 27.72 21.79 18.52
C GLY A 562 27.57 20.63 17.55
N TYR A 563 26.36 20.10 17.35
CA TYR A 563 26.05 19.16 16.27
C TYR A 563 26.37 19.75 14.89
N THR A 564 26.97 18.93 14.03
CA THR A 564 27.10 19.19 12.59
C THR A 564 26.53 17.99 11.83
N PRO A 565 25.63 18.22 10.86
CA PRO A 565 25.00 17.16 10.09
C PRO A 565 26.02 16.38 9.23
N PRO A 566 25.65 15.19 8.73
CA PRO A 566 26.46 14.49 7.75
C PRO A 566 26.50 15.28 6.44
N GLU A 567 27.59 15.13 5.68
CA GLU A 567 27.83 15.87 4.44
C GLU A 567 28.45 14.96 3.38
N ILE A 568 28.32 15.37 2.11
CA ILE A 568 29.00 14.74 0.97
C ILE A 568 30.13 15.66 0.52
N GLU A 569 31.34 15.12 0.40
CA GLU A 569 32.52 15.82 -0.10
C GLU A 569 33.11 15.13 -1.34
N ASN A 570 33.99 15.84 -2.05
CA ASN A 570 34.78 15.30 -3.17
C ASN A 570 33.95 14.62 -4.28
N SER A 571 32.74 15.11 -4.57
CA SER A 571 31.90 14.59 -5.64
C SER A 571 32.57 14.79 -7.01
N LEU A 572 32.73 13.72 -7.76
CA LEU A 572 33.33 13.70 -9.10
C LEU A 572 32.46 12.87 -10.04
N HIS A 573 32.06 13.47 -11.15
CA HIS A 573 31.45 12.78 -12.27
C HIS A 573 32.50 12.60 -13.37
N SER A 574 32.71 11.36 -13.80
CA SER A 574 33.54 11.03 -14.96
C SER A 574 32.67 10.85 -16.21
N GLY A 575 33.26 10.91 -17.40
CA GLY A 575 32.55 10.64 -18.64
C GLY A 575 31.67 11.79 -19.14
N PRO A 576 30.96 11.58 -20.26
CA PRO A 576 30.24 12.63 -20.97
C PRO A 576 28.72 12.61 -20.78
N GLY A 577 28.18 11.73 -19.93
CA GLY A 577 26.75 11.68 -19.65
C GLY A 577 26.26 13.02 -19.12
N THR A 578 25.08 13.45 -19.54
CA THR A 578 24.50 14.76 -19.17
C THR A 578 23.39 14.65 -18.14
N GLY A 579 23.09 13.42 -17.67
CA GLY A 579 22.19 13.19 -16.55
C GLY A 579 22.71 13.79 -15.24
N ASN A 580 21.80 13.97 -14.30
CA ASN A 580 22.07 14.54 -12.98
C ASN A 580 22.03 13.45 -11.90
N ILE A 581 22.99 13.48 -10.97
CA ILE A 581 23.10 12.51 -9.87
C ILE A 581 23.12 13.29 -8.57
N ASN A 582 22.14 13.03 -7.71
CA ASN A 582 22.02 13.65 -6.40
C ASN A 582 22.06 12.60 -5.29
N VAL A 583 22.90 12.83 -4.27
CA VAL A 583 22.98 11.96 -3.09
C VAL A 583 22.17 12.59 -1.96
N GLU A 584 21.14 11.89 -1.49
CA GLU A 584 20.30 12.35 -0.39
C GLU A 584 20.66 11.61 0.90
N LEU A 585 21.11 12.36 1.90
CA LEU A 585 21.40 11.87 3.24
C LEU A 585 20.10 11.80 4.05
N LEU A 586 19.59 10.58 4.24
CA LEU A 586 18.26 10.32 4.80
C LEU A 586 18.32 9.85 6.26
N ASP A 587 19.34 9.05 6.61
CA ASP A 587 19.53 8.47 7.94
C ASP A 587 20.92 8.80 8.50
N PRO A 588 21.06 9.93 9.22
CA PRO A 588 22.34 10.43 9.71
C PRO A 588 23.14 9.46 10.58
N ASP A 589 22.46 8.60 11.36
CA ASP A 589 23.12 7.63 12.26
C ASP A 589 23.81 6.49 11.49
N SER A 590 23.33 6.20 10.27
CA SER A 590 23.87 5.14 9.41
C SER A 590 25.00 5.62 8.49
N VAL A 591 25.25 6.93 8.40
CA VAL A 591 26.31 7.48 7.54
C VAL A 591 27.69 7.10 8.04
N LYS A 592 28.44 6.36 7.21
CA LYS A 592 29.83 5.99 7.50
C LYS A 592 30.77 7.17 7.25
N ASN A 593 31.81 7.31 8.08
CA ASN A 593 32.69 8.47 8.07
C ASN A 593 33.94 8.26 7.21
N ASN A 594 34.21 9.16 6.25
CA ASN A 594 35.30 9.08 5.27
C ASN A 594 35.25 7.84 4.37
N HIS A 595 34.05 7.41 4.00
CA HIS A 595 33.88 6.32 3.04
C HIS A 595 33.78 6.87 1.63
N ILE A 596 34.42 6.19 0.67
CA ILE A 596 34.41 6.56 -0.74
C ILE A 596 33.45 5.62 -1.45
N TYR A 597 32.38 6.18 -2.00
CA TYR A 597 31.40 5.44 -2.78
C TYR A 597 31.53 5.77 -4.25
N ARG A 598 31.28 4.78 -5.10
CA ARG A 598 31.24 4.97 -6.54
C ARG A 598 30.00 4.30 -7.14
N LEU A 599 29.22 5.09 -7.85
CA LEU A 599 28.15 4.65 -8.74
C LEU A 599 28.75 4.44 -10.13
N GLU A 600 28.82 3.20 -10.61
CA GLU A 600 29.42 2.84 -11.89
C GLU A 600 28.35 2.43 -12.89
N PHE A 601 28.38 3.00 -14.09
CA PHE A 601 27.45 2.70 -15.18
C PHE A 601 28.03 1.70 -16.18
N SER A 602 27.17 0.85 -16.73
CA SER A 602 27.51 -0.09 -17.79
C SER A 602 26.42 -0.16 -18.86
N GLU A 603 26.83 -0.04 -20.11
CA GLU A 603 26.01 -0.30 -21.29
C GLU A 603 26.89 -0.84 -22.43
N ASP A 604 26.33 -1.60 -23.36
CA ASP A 604 27.10 -2.35 -24.35
C ASP A 604 26.76 -1.98 -25.81
N SER A 605 26.09 -0.84 -26.01
CA SER A 605 25.75 -0.38 -27.35
C SER A 605 27.00 0.11 -28.10
N LYS A 606 27.04 -0.17 -29.41
CA LYS A 606 28.18 0.22 -30.25
C LYS A 606 28.41 1.73 -30.33
N TYR A 607 27.37 2.53 -30.07
CA TYR A 607 27.35 3.99 -30.24
C TYR A 607 27.05 4.75 -28.95
N HIS A 608 26.99 4.06 -27.81
CA HIS A 608 26.63 4.63 -26.51
C HIS A 608 25.25 5.30 -26.46
N ASN A 609 24.31 4.85 -27.29
CA ASN A 609 23.02 5.51 -27.54
C ASN A 609 21.81 4.78 -26.94
N ILE A 610 22.04 3.82 -26.03
CA ILE A 610 20.98 3.19 -25.24
C ILE A 610 20.71 4.05 -24.00
N ALA A 611 19.47 4.52 -23.87
CA ALA A 611 19.05 5.40 -22.79
C ALA A 611 18.72 4.71 -21.46
N LYS A 612 19.06 3.42 -21.30
CA LYS A 612 18.74 2.60 -20.11
C LYS A 612 19.93 1.76 -19.67
N PRO A 613 21.03 2.38 -19.19
CA PRO A 613 22.22 1.66 -18.73
C PRO A 613 21.91 0.87 -17.45
N ASN A 614 22.82 -0.04 -17.08
CA ASN A 614 22.85 -0.64 -15.75
C ASN A 614 23.78 0.17 -14.84
N TYR A 615 23.61 0.03 -13.53
CA TYR A 615 24.54 0.61 -12.56
C TYR A 615 24.91 -0.37 -11.44
N ASN A 616 26.08 -0.13 -10.86
CA ASN A 616 26.55 -0.70 -9.60
C ASN A 616 26.78 0.43 -8.59
N LEU A 617 26.61 0.14 -7.30
CA LEU A 617 27.07 1.01 -6.21
C LEU A 617 28.07 0.24 -5.37
N ILE A 618 29.27 0.80 -5.22
CA ILE A 618 30.40 0.16 -4.56
C ILE A 618 30.91 1.07 -3.45
N ASP A 619 31.08 0.53 -2.24
CA ASP A 619 31.89 1.13 -1.18
C ASP A 619 33.35 0.71 -1.41
N TYR A 620 34.17 1.65 -1.90
CA TYR A 620 35.59 1.44 -2.17
C TYR A 620 36.45 1.45 -0.90
N SER A 621 35.94 1.97 0.21
CA SER A 621 36.62 1.96 1.50
C SER A 621 36.56 0.58 2.16
N GLU A 622 35.46 -0.15 1.97
CA GLU A 622 35.27 -1.51 2.48
C GLU A 622 35.48 -2.60 1.41
N ASN A 623 35.59 -2.23 0.14
CA ASN A 623 35.60 -3.13 -1.01
C ASN A 623 34.34 -4.02 -1.05
N ASP A 624 33.18 -3.39 -0.82
CA ASP A 624 31.87 -4.03 -0.81
C ASP A 624 31.00 -3.51 -1.96
N THR A 625 30.26 -4.40 -2.62
CA THR A 625 29.33 -4.06 -3.70
C THR A 625 27.92 -4.03 -3.13
N LEU A 626 27.42 -2.82 -2.86
CA LEU A 626 26.12 -2.58 -2.25
C LEU A 626 24.96 -2.83 -3.22
N ILE A 627 25.13 -2.42 -4.47
CA ILE A 627 24.17 -2.66 -5.56
C ILE A 627 24.92 -3.25 -6.74
N LYS A 628 24.36 -4.33 -7.32
CA LYS A 628 24.97 -5.03 -8.44
C LYS A 628 24.03 -5.12 -9.64
N ASN A 629 24.46 -4.51 -10.73
CA ASN A 629 23.91 -4.63 -12.08
C ASN A 629 22.40 -4.40 -12.15
N VAL A 630 21.95 -3.29 -11.57
CA VAL A 630 20.54 -2.88 -11.62
C VAL A 630 20.31 -2.06 -12.88
N LYS A 631 19.30 -2.44 -13.67
CA LYS A 631 18.92 -1.72 -14.87
C LYS A 631 18.09 -0.49 -14.52
N ILE A 632 18.42 0.66 -15.10
CA ILE A 632 17.60 1.87 -14.95
C ILE A 632 16.42 1.77 -15.91
N LEU A 633 15.19 1.82 -15.39
CA LEU A 633 13.97 1.64 -16.17
C LEU A 633 13.27 2.95 -16.52
N ASN A 634 13.41 3.96 -15.65
CA ASN A 634 12.70 5.23 -15.69
C ASN A 634 13.67 6.41 -15.69
N ASN A 635 13.20 7.58 -16.17
CA ASN A 635 14.00 8.81 -16.29
C ASN A 635 14.61 9.26 -14.97
N ILE A 636 13.88 9.02 -13.88
CA ILE A 636 14.29 9.27 -12.52
C ILE A 636 14.26 7.92 -11.80
N GLN A 637 15.38 7.57 -11.17
CA GLN A 637 15.52 6.35 -10.38
C GLN A 637 16.14 6.70 -9.03
N GLN A 638 15.42 6.40 -7.94
CA GLN A 638 16.00 6.40 -6.60
C GLN A 638 16.59 5.03 -6.31
N SER A 639 17.80 4.97 -5.72
CA SER A 639 18.37 3.74 -5.19
C SER A 639 17.72 3.36 -3.86
N LYS A 640 17.88 2.09 -3.43
CA LYS A 640 17.61 1.73 -2.03
C LYS A 640 18.52 2.51 -1.08
N LEU A 641 18.12 2.59 0.19
CA LEU A 641 18.92 3.21 1.25
C LEU A 641 20.13 2.32 1.59
N PHE A 642 21.34 2.88 1.56
CA PHE A 642 22.56 2.24 2.02
C PHE A 642 23.38 3.22 2.85
N ASP A 643 23.97 2.76 3.96
CA ASP A 643 24.86 3.57 4.80
C ASP A 643 24.32 5.00 5.04
N GLY A 644 23.01 5.11 5.28
CA GLY A 644 22.35 6.38 5.59
C GLY A 644 21.97 7.28 4.41
N PHE A 645 22.22 6.89 3.16
CA PHE A 645 21.92 7.70 1.97
C PHE A 645 21.18 6.93 0.87
N SER A 646 20.53 7.68 -0.01
CA SER A 646 20.02 7.18 -1.30
C SER A 646 20.59 8.02 -2.44
N ILE A 647 20.60 7.46 -3.65
CA ILE A 647 21.08 8.14 -4.85
C ILE A 647 19.90 8.32 -5.80
N ASN A 648 19.61 9.56 -6.15
CA ASN A 648 18.67 9.93 -7.19
C ASN A 648 19.43 10.13 -8.50
N ILE A 649 19.11 9.28 -9.48
CA ILE A 649 19.72 9.28 -10.81
C ILE A 649 18.66 9.80 -11.78
N GLU A 650 18.88 10.99 -12.32
CA GLU A 650 18.08 11.57 -13.40
C GLU A 650 18.88 11.44 -14.69
N MET A 651 18.29 10.80 -15.71
CA MET A 651 18.99 10.49 -16.96
C MET A 651 18.24 11.03 -18.18
N ASP A 652 19.01 11.26 -19.24
CA ASP A 652 18.45 11.56 -20.55
C ASP A 652 17.85 10.30 -21.18
N THR A 653 16.56 10.36 -21.51
CA THR A 653 15.80 9.24 -22.08
C THR A 653 16.00 9.02 -23.56
N LEU A 654 16.56 10.02 -24.24
CA LEU A 654 16.79 10.04 -25.66
C LEU A 654 18.09 10.76 -25.95
N VAL A 655 18.81 10.31 -26.96
CA VAL A 655 19.91 11.08 -27.53
C VAL A 655 19.31 12.13 -28.46
N GLU A 656 19.34 13.39 -28.06
CA GLU A 656 18.81 14.51 -28.83
C GLU A 656 19.77 15.71 -28.81
N ILE A 657 19.56 16.67 -29.71
CA ILE A 657 20.31 17.93 -29.69
C ILE A 657 19.79 18.80 -28.55
N ASP A 658 20.71 19.34 -27.76
CA ASP A 658 20.40 20.38 -26.78
C ASP A 658 20.40 21.74 -27.48
N TYR A 659 19.22 22.18 -27.90
CA TYR A 659 19.03 23.45 -28.59
C TYR A 659 19.23 24.67 -27.68
N GLU A 660 19.20 24.51 -26.36
CA GLU A 660 19.34 25.65 -25.43
C GLU A 660 20.79 26.11 -25.31
N ILE A 661 21.73 25.17 -25.36
CA ILE A 661 23.17 25.45 -25.23
C ILE A 661 23.95 25.36 -26.56
N SER A 662 23.33 24.85 -27.63
CA SER A 662 23.91 24.87 -28.98
C SER A 662 23.87 26.28 -29.60
N GLY A 663 24.95 26.69 -30.27
CA GLY A 663 25.00 28.02 -30.89
C GLY A 663 26.38 28.48 -31.35
N TRP A 664 26.44 29.74 -31.78
CA TRP A 664 27.69 30.41 -32.16
C TRP A 664 28.54 30.70 -30.92
N LYS A 665 29.64 29.97 -30.76
CA LYS A 665 30.68 30.26 -29.75
C LYS A 665 31.48 31.51 -30.11
N LYS A 666 31.71 31.70 -31.41
CA LYS A 666 32.45 32.83 -31.97
C LYS A 666 31.91 33.15 -33.36
N GLY A 667 31.70 34.43 -33.65
CA GLY A 667 31.17 34.90 -34.92
C GLY A 667 29.88 35.68 -34.77
N ASN A 668 29.39 36.24 -35.88
CA ASN A 668 28.17 37.06 -35.90
C ASN A 668 27.28 36.77 -37.13
N SER A 669 27.43 35.59 -37.73
CA SER A 669 26.53 35.10 -38.77
C SER A 669 25.09 35.14 -38.26
N ASN A 670 24.19 35.59 -39.12
CA ASN A 670 22.75 35.66 -38.84
C ASN A 670 21.95 34.71 -39.75
N TYR A 671 22.61 33.69 -40.28
CA TYR A 671 21.92 32.59 -40.96
C TYR A 671 21.18 31.74 -39.91
N ILE A 672 20.02 31.22 -40.30
CA ILE A 672 19.30 30.21 -39.53
C ILE A 672 20.12 28.93 -39.60
N VAL A 673 20.57 28.45 -38.45
CA VAL A 673 21.24 27.16 -38.31
C VAL A 673 20.18 26.12 -37.98
N GLN A 674 19.92 25.22 -38.93
CA GLN A 674 19.03 24.09 -38.72
C GLN A 674 19.86 22.91 -38.23
N LEU A 675 19.63 22.51 -36.99
CA LEU A 675 20.18 21.31 -36.38
C LEU A 675 19.14 20.18 -36.43
N GLY A 676 19.59 18.93 -36.41
CA GLY A 676 18.70 17.77 -36.45
C GLY A 676 19.10 16.83 -37.58
N PHE A 677 18.12 16.30 -38.30
CA PHE A 677 18.37 15.56 -39.54
C PHE A 677 17.69 16.29 -40.70
N ASP A 678 18.45 16.64 -41.74
CA ASP A 678 17.93 17.35 -42.89
C ASP A 678 17.11 16.42 -43.79
N HIS A 679 15.79 16.54 -43.67
CA HIS A 679 14.81 15.72 -44.37
C HIS A 679 14.87 15.84 -45.90
N ARG A 680 15.54 16.86 -46.46
CA ARG A 680 15.78 16.94 -47.92
C ARG A 680 16.52 15.70 -48.44
N PHE A 681 17.31 15.04 -47.57
CA PHE A 681 18.16 13.90 -47.94
C PHE A 681 17.75 12.57 -47.28
N GLU A 682 16.55 12.48 -46.69
CA GLU A 682 16.09 11.31 -45.94
C GLU A 682 16.12 10.01 -46.77
N ASN A 683 15.65 10.07 -48.01
CA ASN A 683 15.69 8.93 -48.92
C ASN A 683 17.12 8.42 -49.21
N ALA A 684 18.13 9.29 -49.13
CA ALA A 684 19.51 8.93 -49.41
C ALA A 684 20.20 8.18 -48.24
N TYR A 685 19.68 8.32 -47.02
CA TYR A 685 20.28 7.77 -45.80
C TYR A 685 19.36 6.84 -45.01
N ASN A 686 18.25 6.42 -45.63
CA ASN A 686 17.32 5.48 -45.03
C ASN A 686 18.05 4.20 -44.54
N GLY A 687 17.79 3.79 -43.31
CA GLY A 687 18.44 2.65 -42.67
C GLY A 687 19.90 2.86 -42.22
N LYS A 688 20.48 4.05 -42.39
CA LYS A 688 21.85 4.40 -41.94
C LYS A 688 21.87 5.43 -40.81
N LYS A 689 20.70 5.94 -40.39
CA LYS A 689 20.59 6.95 -39.35
C LYS A 689 20.98 6.37 -37.99
N ILE A 690 21.74 7.14 -37.21
CA ILE A 690 22.05 6.84 -35.81
C ILE A 690 22.02 8.14 -35.00
N ASP A 691 21.38 8.12 -33.84
CA ASP A 691 21.41 9.25 -32.91
C ASP A 691 22.69 9.14 -32.08
N TYR A 692 23.72 9.90 -32.50
CA TYR A 692 25.08 9.75 -31.99
C TYR A 692 25.31 10.73 -30.83
N PRO A 693 25.54 10.24 -29.59
CA PRO A 693 25.58 11.05 -28.38
C PRO A 693 26.94 11.74 -28.25
N ALA A 694 27.25 12.70 -29.11
CA ALA A 694 28.49 13.47 -29.06
C ALA A 694 28.26 14.96 -29.36
N ASP A 695 29.14 15.79 -28.83
CA ASP A 695 29.20 17.23 -29.07
C ASP A 695 30.20 17.54 -30.17
N PHE A 696 29.88 18.56 -30.97
CA PHE A 696 30.68 18.93 -32.12
C PHE A 696 31.02 20.41 -32.12
N GLU A 697 32.25 20.74 -32.45
CA GLU A 697 32.69 22.10 -32.79
C GLU A 697 32.94 22.18 -34.29
N ILE A 698 32.29 23.13 -34.95
CA ILE A 698 32.42 23.39 -36.38
C ILE A 698 33.11 24.73 -36.54
N THR A 699 34.36 24.70 -37.01
CA THR A 699 35.17 25.90 -37.25
C THR A 699 35.16 26.23 -38.73
N PHE A 700 34.80 27.46 -39.08
CA PHE A 700 34.83 27.94 -40.46
C PHE A 700 36.24 28.42 -40.81
N THR A 701 36.76 28.00 -41.96
CA THR A 701 38.08 28.35 -42.50
C THR A 701 37.95 29.10 -43.81
N GLN A 702 39.08 29.46 -44.42
CA GLN A 702 39.05 29.91 -45.82
C GLN A 702 38.55 28.76 -46.72
N PRO A 703 37.85 29.07 -47.83
CA PRO A 703 37.49 28.08 -48.84
C PRO A 703 38.68 27.24 -49.30
N GLY A 704 38.56 25.92 -49.19
CA GLY A 704 39.62 24.98 -49.55
C GLY A 704 40.62 24.65 -48.43
N GLU A 705 40.53 25.27 -47.26
CA GLU A 705 41.42 25.04 -46.11
C GLU A 705 40.78 24.17 -44.99
N GLY A 706 39.54 23.73 -45.18
CA GLY A 706 38.84 22.89 -44.22
C GLY A 706 39.19 21.41 -44.32
N ASP A 707 38.32 20.56 -43.79
CA ASP A 707 38.41 19.12 -43.88
C ASP A 707 37.85 18.60 -45.21
N ILE A 708 38.42 17.46 -45.64
CA ILE A 708 37.92 16.72 -46.81
C ILE A 708 36.73 15.87 -46.39
N SER A 709 35.60 16.06 -47.06
CA SER A 709 34.37 15.32 -46.79
C SER A 709 34.50 13.83 -47.12
N PHE A 710 33.73 12.99 -46.43
CA PHE A 710 33.53 11.60 -46.82
C PHE A 710 32.66 11.55 -48.10
N PRO A 711 32.94 10.66 -49.07
CA PRO A 711 32.14 10.56 -50.29
C PRO A 711 30.73 10.03 -49.98
N VAL A 712 29.72 10.68 -50.57
CA VAL A 712 28.29 10.33 -50.42
C VAL A 712 28.00 8.89 -50.87
N THR A 713 28.65 8.46 -51.95
CA THR A 713 28.51 7.12 -52.55
C THR A 713 29.87 6.59 -52.99
N SER A 714 29.96 5.30 -53.31
CA SER A 714 31.20 4.69 -53.83
C SER A 714 31.66 5.26 -55.18
N PHE A 715 30.83 6.08 -55.83
CA PHE A 715 31.10 6.71 -57.13
C PHE A 715 31.32 8.23 -57.04
N SER A 716 31.14 8.85 -55.87
CA SER A 716 31.36 10.29 -55.66
C SER A 716 32.79 10.56 -55.19
N SER A 717 33.35 11.72 -55.58
CA SER A 717 34.64 12.18 -55.07
C SER A 717 34.46 12.98 -53.77
N PRO A 718 35.38 12.88 -52.81
CA PRO A 718 35.46 13.78 -51.65
C PRO A 718 35.53 15.26 -52.04
N ILE A 719 34.92 16.14 -51.24
CA ILE A 719 34.93 17.60 -51.45
C ILE A 719 35.83 18.24 -50.39
N GLN A 720 36.76 19.08 -50.81
CA GLN A 720 37.57 19.91 -49.90
C GLN A 720 36.69 21.07 -49.40
N SER A 721 36.30 21.05 -48.13
CA SER A 721 35.39 22.06 -47.56
C SER A 721 36.10 23.31 -47.04
N ASN A 722 35.32 24.24 -46.48
CA ASN A 722 35.75 25.39 -45.67
C ASN A 722 35.44 25.21 -44.17
N VAL A 723 35.24 23.98 -43.69
CA VAL A 723 34.96 23.71 -42.28
C VAL A 723 35.88 22.65 -41.71
N ILE A 724 36.21 22.78 -40.44
CA ILE A 724 36.87 21.74 -39.65
C ILE A 724 35.87 21.32 -38.57
N ILE A 725 35.67 20.01 -38.41
CA ILE A 725 34.74 19.48 -37.42
C ILE A 725 35.51 18.68 -36.38
N ASN A 726 35.37 19.06 -35.12
CA ASN A 726 35.96 18.33 -33.99
C ASN A 726 34.86 17.71 -33.14
N ASN A 727 35.03 16.47 -32.73
CA ASN A 727 34.17 15.81 -31.75
C ASN A 727 34.73 16.11 -30.36
N LEU A 728 34.01 16.93 -29.61
CA LEU A 728 34.43 17.42 -28.30
C LEU A 728 34.27 16.34 -27.21
N THR A 729 33.30 15.44 -27.38
CA THR A 729 33.02 14.37 -26.42
C THR A 729 34.12 13.33 -26.37
N GLU A 730 34.67 12.96 -27.52
CA GLU A 730 35.68 11.91 -27.64
C GLU A 730 37.10 12.47 -27.88
N GLY A 731 37.23 13.79 -27.96
CA GLY A 731 38.51 14.47 -28.21
C GLY A 731 39.11 14.12 -29.57
N ILE A 732 38.27 14.00 -30.61
CA ILE A 732 38.69 13.62 -31.96
C ILE A 732 38.68 14.85 -32.85
N ASP A 733 39.87 15.29 -33.24
CA ASP A 733 40.05 16.34 -34.23
C ASP A 733 39.79 15.82 -35.65
N HIS A 734 39.34 16.69 -36.56
CA HIS A 734 39.12 16.35 -37.97
C HIS A 734 38.13 15.18 -38.19
N PHE A 735 37.03 15.22 -37.44
CA PHE A 735 35.94 14.25 -37.48
C PHE A 735 35.27 14.19 -38.86
N LYS A 736 34.80 13.01 -39.26
CA LYS A 736 34.28 12.80 -40.61
C LYS A 736 32.84 13.31 -40.75
N PHE A 737 32.57 13.89 -41.92
CA PHE A 737 31.25 14.34 -42.33
C PHE A 737 31.05 14.14 -43.82
N ILE A 738 29.79 14.08 -44.25
CA ILE A 738 29.41 14.25 -45.64
C ILE A 738 29.06 15.72 -45.86
N PHE A 739 29.52 16.28 -46.99
CA PHE A 739 29.19 17.63 -47.41
C PHE A 739 28.24 17.58 -48.61
N ARG A 740 27.03 18.12 -48.45
CA ARG A 740 26.05 18.38 -49.51
C ARG A 740 26.18 19.83 -49.95
N ASP A 741 27.09 20.04 -50.88
CA ASP A 741 27.34 21.31 -51.57
C ASP A 741 26.39 21.43 -52.76
N GLU A 742 25.26 22.11 -52.56
CA GLU A 742 24.20 22.21 -53.57
C GLU A 742 24.52 23.27 -54.64
N ASN A 743 25.36 24.25 -54.31
CA ASN A 743 25.75 25.35 -55.19
C ASN A 743 27.09 25.11 -55.93
N GLN A 744 27.83 24.06 -55.55
CA GLN A 744 29.11 23.62 -56.11
C GLN A 744 30.27 24.63 -55.93
N ASP A 745 30.27 25.40 -54.85
CA ASP A 745 31.30 26.40 -54.53
C ASP A 745 32.33 25.95 -53.47
N ALA A 746 32.19 24.71 -52.99
CA ALA A 746 33.03 24.07 -51.97
C ALA A 746 33.10 24.82 -50.62
N SER A 747 32.18 25.74 -50.37
CA SER A 747 32.09 26.53 -49.14
C SER A 747 30.74 26.26 -48.47
N PHE A 748 30.73 25.71 -47.26
CA PHE A 748 29.53 25.46 -46.49
C PHE A 748 28.80 26.78 -46.18
N ASN A 749 27.75 27.07 -46.95
CA ASN A 749 26.98 28.29 -46.85
C ASN A 749 25.48 28.06 -47.14
N ASP A 750 24.80 29.06 -47.68
CA ASP A 750 23.34 29.08 -47.86
C ASP A 750 22.86 27.88 -48.67
N ASN A 751 21.89 27.15 -48.12
CA ASN A 751 21.24 25.96 -48.68
C ASN A 751 22.10 24.68 -48.68
N ASP A 752 23.33 24.72 -48.18
CA ASP A 752 24.16 23.52 -48.03
C ASP A 752 23.86 22.75 -46.74
N ALA A 753 24.28 21.49 -46.68
CA ALA A 753 24.17 20.66 -45.48
C ALA A 753 25.44 19.88 -45.21
N ILE A 754 25.80 19.77 -43.94
CA ILE A 754 26.82 18.86 -43.43
C ILE A 754 26.12 17.78 -42.64
N PHE A 755 26.51 16.53 -42.84
CA PHE A 755 26.05 15.40 -42.06
C PHE A 755 27.24 14.78 -41.32
N ILE A 756 27.19 14.75 -39.99
CA ILE A 756 28.18 14.04 -39.18
C ILE A 756 28.07 12.55 -39.49
N VAL A 757 29.23 11.90 -39.70
CA VAL A 757 29.26 10.47 -40.02
C VAL A 757 30.21 9.69 -39.12
N VAL A 758 29.78 8.49 -38.77
CA VAL A 758 30.50 7.55 -37.90
C VAL A 758 30.52 6.17 -38.56
N GLY A 759 31.52 5.36 -38.22
CA GLY A 759 31.68 3.99 -38.69
C GLY A 759 30.79 3.00 -37.94
N ASP A 760 31.24 1.75 -37.83
CA ASP A 760 30.53 0.66 -37.14
C ASP A 760 30.46 0.79 -35.60
N SER A 761 31.15 1.77 -34.99
CA SER A 761 31.13 2.02 -33.53
C SER A 761 31.60 3.44 -33.19
N SER A 762 31.35 3.87 -31.94
CA SER A 762 31.69 5.19 -31.41
C SER A 762 33.17 5.54 -31.64
N GLY A 763 33.41 6.78 -32.06
CA GLY A 763 34.72 7.36 -32.35
C GLY A 763 35.41 6.80 -33.59
N MET A 764 34.87 5.76 -34.25
CA MET A 764 35.49 5.19 -35.43
C MET A 764 35.09 5.95 -36.70
N PRO A 765 36.03 6.42 -37.52
CA PRO A 765 35.69 6.97 -38.83
C PRO A 765 35.22 5.85 -39.78
N PRO A 766 34.25 6.13 -40.67
CA PRO A 766 33.85 5.17 -41.70
C PRO A 766 35.00 4.89 -42.66
N LYS A 767 35.20 3.61 -43.00
CA LYS A 767 36.23 3.16 -43.95
C LYS A 767 35.70 3.06 -45.38
N SER A 768 34.39 2.85 -45.52
CA SER A 768 33.69 2.69 -46.78
C SER A 768 32.24 3.16 -46.66
N THR A 769 31.48 3.06 -47.73
CA THR A 769 30.06 3.41 -47.71
C THR A 769 29.17 2.34 -47.07
N SER A 770 29.69 1.13 -46.80
CA SER A 770 28.91 0.05 -46.18
C SER A 770 28.88 0.10 -44.65
N ASP A 771 29.95 0.56 -44.01
CA ASP A 771 30.07 0.77 -42.55
C ASP A 771 29.72 2.21 -42.15
N LEU A 772 29.18 3.00 -43.08
CA LEU A 772 28.83 4.40 -42.88
C LEU A 772 27.47 4.55 -42.20
N HIS A 773 27.47 5.22 -41.06
CA HIS A 773 26.28 5.69 -40.37
C HIS A 773 26.25 7.22 -40.34
N VAL A 774 25.05 7.78 -40.45
CA VAL A 774 24.81 9.22 -40.51
C VAL A 774 24.08 9.66 -39.27
N SER A 775 24.56 10.72 -38.61
CA SER A 775 23.95 11.26 -37.41
C SER A 775 23.35 12.65 -37.64
N TRP A 776 23.71 13.63 -36.80
CA TRP A 776 23.24 15.00 -36.89
C TRP A 776 23.70 15.67 -38.18
N SER A 777 22.82 16.49 -38.72
CA SER A 777 23.10 17.42 -39.79
C SER A 777 23.05 18.86 -39.30
N ILE A 778 23.91 19.69 -39.88
CA ILE A 778 23.83 21.14 -39.78
C ILE A 778 23.55 21.67 -41.18
N SER A 779 22.49 22.45 -41.32
CA SER A 779 22.14 23.15 -42.56
C SER A 779 22.04 24.65 -42.30
N LEU A 780 22.50 25.44 -43.26
CA LEU A 780 22.50 26.89 -43.15
C LEU A 780 21.52 27.49 -44.14
N ILE A 781 20.61 28.34 -43.67
CA ILE A 781 19.61 28.99 -44.51
C ILE A 781 19.57 30.48 -44.21
N LYS A 782 19.50 31.31 -45.25
CA LYS A 782 19.24 32.75 -45.07
C LYS A 782 17.89 33.00 -44.39
N ASP A 783 17.90 33.89 -43.40
CA ASP A 783 16.68 34.37 -42.79
C ASP A 783 16.01 35.42 -43.68
N THR A 784 15.01 35.01 -44.47
CA THR A 784 14.26 35.95 -45.33
C THR A 784 13.29 36.85 -44.56
N THR A 785 13.14 36.66 -43.25
CA THR A 785 12.19 37.41 -42.42
C THR A 785 12.79 38.66 -41.78
N ILE A 786 14.12 38.78 -41.72
CA ILE A 786 14.80 39.95 -41.15
C ILE A 786 15.13 41.01 -42.22
N GLN A 787 15.09 42.28 -41.82
CA GLN A 787 15.47 43.41 -42.68
C GLN A 787 16.98 43.70 -42.68
N GLU A 788 17.75 43.03 -41.82
CA GLU A 788 19.20 43.16 -41.75
C GLU A 788 19.90 42.49 -42.93
N GLN A 789 21.11 42.93 -43.24
CA GLN A 789 21.93 42.27 -44.26
C GLN A 789 22.30 40.86 -43.78
N GLN A 790 21.98 39.85 -44.60
CA GLN A 790 22.36 38.46 -44.38
C GLN A 790 23.89 38.31 -44.41
N ARG A 791 24.46 37.75 -43.35
CA ARG A 791 25.89 37.51 -43.11
C ARG A 791 26.12 36.01 -43.00
N ALA A 792 26.75 35.44 -44.03
CA ALA A 792 27.25 34.08 -43.99
C ALA A 792 28.34 33.94 -42.92
N PRO A 793 28.61 32.71 -42.44
CA PRO A 793 29.75 32.46 -41.57
C PRO A 793 31.07 32.87 -42.24
N GLU A 794 31.94 33.54 -41.48
CA GLU A 794 33.25 33.99 -41.97
C GLU A 794 34.38 33.11 -41.44
N PRO A 795 35.54 33.07 -42.11
CA PRO A 795 36.71 32.35 -41.61
C PRO A 795 37.09 32.77 -40.19
N GLY A 796 37.11 31.81 -39.27
CA GLY A 796 37.37 32.01 -37.85
C GLY A 796 36.13 32.00 -36.95
N ASP A 797 34.93 31.91 -37.53
CA ASP A 797 33.67 31.64 -36.81
C ASP A 797 33.63 30.18 -36.33
N ILE A 798 32.94 29.96 -35.21
CA ILE A 798 32.84 28.68 -34.53
C ILE A 798 31.41 28.46 -34.06
N TYR A 799 30.80 27.36 -34.52
CA TYR A 799 29.51 26.88 -34.05
C TYR A 799 29.70 25.63 -33.18
N GLN A 800 28.97 25.53 -32.07
CA GLN A 800 28.96 24.34 -31.22
C GLN A 800 27.57 23.69 -31.22
N LEU A 801 27.55 22.39 -31.48
CA LEU A 801 26.37 21.54 -31.39
C LEU A 801 26.55 20.66 -30.15
N PHE A 802 25.61 20.76 -29.21
CA PHE A 802 25.57 19.93 -28.02
C PHE A 802 24.43 18.92 -28.07
N THR A 803 24.62 17.78 -27.44
CA THR A 803 23.63 16.69 -27.35
C THR A 803 23.35 16.29 -25.90
N LYS A 804 22.16 15.76 -25.63
CA LYS A 804 21.87 15.00 -24.43
C LYS A 804 22.42 13.58 -24.57
N LYS A 805 23.08 13.09 -23.52
CA LYS A 805 23.90 11.88 -23.53
C LYS A 805 23.55 10.99 -22.35
N PRO A 806 23.05 9.77 -22.60
CA PRO A 806 22.99 8.72 -21.58
C PRO A 806 24.36 8.45 -20.97
N PHE A 807 24.38 7.94 -19.74
CA PHE A 807 25.60 7.47 -19.09
C PHE A 807 26.18 6.26 -19.86
N ARG A 808 27.50 6.25 -20.06
CA ARG A 808 28.23 5.28 -20.88
C ARG A 808 28.86 4.14 -20.07
N ASP A 809 29.36 3.12 -20.78
CA ASP A 809 30.21 2.09 -20.17
C ASP A 809 31.41 2.69 -19.43
N LYS A 810 31.62 2.26 -18.18
CA LYS A 810 32.70 2.69 -17.27
C LYS A 810 32.63 4.15 -16.83
N GLU A 811 31.53 4.82 -17.15
CA GLU A 811 31.22 6.09 -16.53
C GLU A 811 30.93 5.89 -15.04
N TYR A 812 31.30 6.84 -14.21
CA TYR A 812 31.02 6.76 -12.79
C TYR A 812 30.86 8.13 -12.13
N PHE A 813 30.08 8.12 -11.05
CA PHE A 813 30.00 9.20 -10.07
C PHE A 813 30.58 8.72 -8.74
N GLU A 814 31.58 9.43 -8.24
CA GLU A 814 32.28 9.11 -7.00
C GLU A 814 32.07 10.23 -5.97
N PHE A 815 31.92 9.87 -4.70
CA PHE A 815 31.80 10.83 -3.62
C PHE A 815 32.33 10.28 -2.31
N THR A 816 32.68 11.17 -1.38
CA THR A 816 33.08 10.81 -0.01
C THR A 816 31.98 11.19 0.97
N SER A 817 31.55 10.26 1.83
CA SER A 817 30.63 10.56 2.92
C SER A 817 31.38 11.03 4.17
N ILE A 818 30.84 12.06 4.82
CA ILE A 818 31.29 12.52 6.14
C ILE A 818 30.13 12.30 7.11
N ALA A 819 30.39 11.54 8.18
CA ALA A 819 29.36 11.25 9.18
C ALA A 819 29.07 12.49 10.04
N GLN A 820 27.88 12.51 10.65
CA GLN A 820 27.55 13.50 11.66
C GLN A 820 28.56 13.49 12.81
N GLN A 821 28.80 14.66 13.40
CA GLN A 821 29.76 14.81 14.48
C GLN A 821 29.36 15.92 15.44
N LEU A 822 30.04 15.94 16.60
CA LEU A 822 29.93 16.99 17.60
C LEU A 822 31.23 17.83 17.59
N ASP A 823 31.15 19.10 17.18
CA ASP A 823 32.30 20.01 17.21
C ASP A 823 32.62 20.43 18.65
N LYS A 824 33.45 19.63 19.32
CA LYS A 824 33.92 19.88 20.69
C LYS A 824 34.85 21.09 20.81
N LYS A 825 35.41 21.62 19.71
CA LYS A 825 36.39 22.72 19.79
C LYS A 825 35.73 24.08 19.99
N ASN A 826 34.56 24.28 19.40
CA ASN A 826 33.83 25.56 19.44
C ASN A 826 32.50 25.49 20.21
N ILE A 827 32.19 24.37 20.86
CA ILE A 827 30.92 24.18 21.58
C ILE A 827 30.69 25.23 22.69
N SER A 828 31.75 25.69 23.35
CA SER A 828 31.64 26.67 24.45
C SER A 828 31.21 28.05 23.97
N SER A 829 31.53 28.46 22.74
CA SER A 829 31.08 29.74 22.18
C SER A 829 29.63 29.69 21.70
N LYS A 830 29.00 28.51 21.65
CA LYS A 830 27.61 28.32 21.24
C LYS A 830 26.62 28.25 22.41
N LEU A 831 27.07 28.30 23.67
CA LEU A 831 26.19 28.22 24.86
C LEU A 831 25.06 29.27 24.89
N ASP A 832 25.19 30.37 24.14
CA ASP A 832 24.15 31.38 24.00
C ASP A 832 22.96 30.95 23.11
N GLU A 833 23.08 29.86 22.35
CA GLU A 833 22.00 29.25 21.54
C GLU A 833 20.97 28.50 22.40
N ILE A 834 21.30 28.20 23.67
CA ILE A 834 20.37 27.56 24.60
C ILE A 834 19.18 28.49 24.86
N ILE A 835 17.98 28.00 24.56
CA ILE A 835 16.73 28.75 24.69
C ILE A 835 15.67 27.95 25.45
N VAL A 836 14.64 28.66 25.90
CA VAL A 836 13.42 28.07 26.46
C VAL A 836 12.27 28.30 25.49
N VAL A 837 11.50 27.27 25.17
CA VAL A 837 10.40 27.33 24.19
C VAL A 837 9.13 26.70 24.80
N PRO A 838 7.97 27.40 24.75
CA PRO A 838 7.82 28.80 24.37
C PRO A 838 8.42 29.75 25.44
N ASN A 839 8.78 30.96 25.02
CA ASN A 839 9.15 32.03 25.95
C ASN A 839 8.69 33.40 25.41
N PRO A 840 7.63 34.03 25.99
CA PRO A 840 6.91 33.59 27.18
C PRO A 840 6.01 32.37 26.94
N TYR A 841 5.79 31.57 27.98
CA TYR A 841 4.73 30.56 28.02
C TYR A 841 3.39 31.25 28.33
N THR A 842 2.42 31.18 27.42
CA THR A 842 1.13 31.89 27.51
C THR A 842 -0.04 30.93 27.72
N GLY A 843 0.06 30.12 28.79
CA GLY A 843 -1.06 29.33 29.31
C GLY A 843 -1.37 28.03 28.58
N ALA A 844 -1.08 27.92 27.28
CA ALA A 844 -1.12 26.67 26.50
C ALA A 844 -0.25 26.80 25.22
N VAL A 845 0.18 25.65 24.68
CA VAL A 845 0.82 25.54 23.36
C VAL A 845 0.27 24.32 22.61
N SER A 846 0.31 24.33 21.28
CA SER A 846 -0.29 23.29 20.44
C SER A 846 0.27 21.89 20.68
N TRP A 847 1.51 21.78 21.16
CA TRP A 847 2.21 20.52 21.42
C TRP A 847 2.07 19.98 22.84
N GLU A 848 1.22 20.59 23.67
CA GLU A 848 0.86 19.98 24.95
C GLU A 848 -0.04 18.75 24.73
N PRO A 849 0.15 17.65 25.46
CA PRO A 849 -0.69 16.46 25.30
C PRO A 849 -2.16 16.76 25.58
N ASP A 850 -3.05 16.20 24.76
CA ASP A 850 -4.48 16.25 25.03
C ASP A 850 -4.81 15.53 26.33
N ASN A 851 -5.77 16.08 27.08
CA ASN A 851 -6.13 15.57 28.38
C ASN A 851 -7.18 14.45 28.25
N VAL A 852 -6.83 13.24 28.66
CA VAL A 852 -7.76 12.10 28.74
C VAL A 852 -8.71 12.16 29.95
N GLU A 853 -8.49 13.10 30.89
CA GLU A 853 -9.37 13.35 32.04
C GLU A 853 -10.02 14.75 32.01
N VAL A 854 -11.03 14.98 32.88
CA VAL A 854 -11.65 16.30 33.07
C VAL A 854 -10.65 17.26 33.71
N GLY A 855 -10.12 18.22 32.94
CA GLY A 855 -9.12 19.18 33.42
C GLY A 855 -8.38 19.86 32.27
N ARG A 856 -7.31 20.61 32.59
CA ARG A 856 -6.54 21.41 31.61
C ARG A 856 -5.29 20.69 31.04
N GLY A 857 -5.10 19.39 31.29
CA GLY A 857 -3.94 18.61 30.81
C GLY A 857 -2.60 18.97 31.45
N GLU A 858 -1.55 18.27 31.03
CA GLU A 858 -0.15 18.55 31.40
C GLU A 858 0.36 19.80 30.68
N ARG A 859 1.06 20.69 31.40
CA ARG A 859 1.68 21.89 30.80
C ARG A 859 3.15 21.66 30.56
N ARG A 860 3.71 22.15 29.45
CA ARG A 860 5.10 21.84 29.09
C ARG A 860 5.86 23.01 28.48
N ILE A 861 7.12 23.14 28.88
CA ILE A 861 8.14 23.94 28.18
C ILE A 861 9.36 23.07 27.88
N PHE A 862 10.17 23.49 26.90
CA PHE A 862 11.42 22.84 26.54
C PHE A 862 12.61 23.77 26.76
N PHE A 863 13.71 23.20 27.24
CA PHE A 863 15.04 23.77 27.12
C PHE A 863 15.69 23.14 25.87
N ALA A 864 16.01 23.94 24.87
CA ALA A 864 16.49 23.47 23.57
C ALA A 864 17.96 23.84 23.32
N HIS A 865 18.62 23.14 22.39
CA HIS A 865 20.04 23.25 22.06
C HIS A 865 20.97 22.98 23.24
N LEU A 866 20.60 22.03 24.11
CA LEU A 866 21.41 21.62 25.25
C LEU A 866 22.62 20.81 24.80
N PRO A 867 23.75 20.88 25.51
CA PRO A 867 24.83 19.91 25.35
C PRO A 867 24.37 18.51 25.76
N THR A 868 24.96 17.46 25.17
CA THR A 868 24.60 16.05 25.42
C THR A 868 24.56 15.63 26.89
N ILE A 869 25.33 16.31 27.76
CA ILE A 869 25.30 16.13 29.21
C ILE A 869 25.29 17.51 29.88
N CYS A 870 24.22 17.83 30.61
CA CYS A 870 24.15 19.04 31.43
C CYS A 870 23.13 18.94 32.57
N THR A 871 23.28 19.84 33.55
CA THR A 871 22.32 20.01 34.65
C THR A 871 21.61 21.36 34.49
N ILE A 872 20.26 21.35 34.51
CA ILE A 872 19.42 22.54 34.40
C ILE A 872 18.81 22.84 35.77
N ARG A 873 19.10 24.02 36.31
CA ARG A 873 18.58 24.48 37.61
C ARG A 873 17.68 25.68 37.43
N ILE A 874 16.46 25.59 37.95
CA ILE A 874 15.42 26.60 37.77
C ILE A 874 15.20 27.34 39.09
N TYR A 875 15.16 28.67 39.02
CA TYR A 875 15.02 29.55 40.16
C TYR A 875 13.95 30.63 39.91
N THR A 876 13.30 31.06 40.99
CA THR A 876 12.55 32.33 40.99
C THR A 876 13.50 33.52 40.85
N ILE A 877 13.00 34.69 40.45
CA ILE A 877 13.82 35.93 40.40
C ILE A 877 14.44 36.31 41.76
N GLY A 878 13.84 35.85 42.86
CA GLY A 878 14.37 36.01 44.22
C GLY A 878 15.44 34.98 44.62
N GLY A 879 15.87 34.11 43.71
CA GLY A 879 16.91 33.09 43.94
C GLY A 879 16.46 31.81 44.64
N LYS A 880 15.15 31.62 44.87
CA LYS A 880 14.64 30.34 45.41
C LYS A 880 14.67 29.25 44.35
N HIS A 881 15.25 28.11 44.70
CA HIS A 881 15.32 26.91 43.87
C HIS A 881 13.94 26.26 43.69
N VAL A 882 13.55 26.04 42.44
CA VAL A 882 12.25 25.51 42.01
C VAL A 882 12.36 24.03 41.65
N LYS A 883 13.28 23.68 40.74
CA LYS A 883 13.46 22.33 40.20
C LYS A 883 14.89 22.19 39.65
N THR A 884 15.40 20.95 39.63
CA THR A 884 16.60 20.55 38.89
C THR A 884 16.20 19.47 37.90
N LEU A 885 16.71 19.54 36.68
CA LEU A 885 16.57 18.54 35.62
C LEU A 885 17.99 18.10 35.21
N GLU A 886 18.17 16.81 34.99
CA GLU A 886 19.42 16.25 34.46
C GLU A 886 19.16 15.81 33.02
N HIS A 887 19.99 16.28 32.10
CA HIS A 887 19.88 15.96 30.68
C HIS A 887 21.08 15.12 30.26
N ILE A 888 20.80 13.90 29.77
CA ILE A 888 21.79 12.95 29.24
C ILE A 888 21.20 12.35 27.97
N ALA A 889 21.65 12.83 26.81
CA ALA A 889 21.08 12.44 25.53
C ALA A 889 22.13 12.35 24.41
N GLY A 890 21.70 11.82 23.26
CA GLY A 890 22.53 11.66 22.05
C GLY A 890 22.72 12.98 21.29
N MET A 891 23.50 12.97 20.21
CA MET A 891 23.79 14.21 19.47
C MET A 891 22.59 14.79 18.70
N LEU A 892 21.60 13.96 18.38
CA LEU A 892 20.33 14.36 17.75
C LEU A 892 19.30 14.84 18.76
N ASP A 893 19.60 14.78 20.05
CA ASP A 893 18.71 15.20 21.13
C ASP A 893 19.41 16.26 22.00
N GLY A 894 19.03 17.52 21.80
CA GLY A 894 19.44 18.64 22.64
C GLY A 894 18.26 19.26 23.36
N SER A 895 17.20 18.51 23.63
CA SER A 895 15.96 19.07 24.19
C SER A 895 15.59 18.38 25.51
N GLU A 896 15.22 19.17 26.51
CA GLU A 896 14.74 18.66 27.81
C GLU A 896 13.41 19.33 28.18
N SER A 897 12.42 18.52 28.53
CA SER A 897 11.07 19.01 28.83
C SER A 897 10.86 19.26 30.31
N TRP A 898 9.98 20.21 30.66
CA TRP A 898 9.55 20.45 32.03
C TRP A 898 8.05 20.72 32.14
N ASP A 899 7.41 19.97 33.03
CA ASP A 899 5.96 19.98 33.35
C ASP A 899 5.46 21.23 34.10
N LEU A 900 6.35 22.23 34.33
CA LEU A 900 6.08 23.41 35.16
C LEU A 900 5.70 23.08 36.62
N VAL A 901 6.05 21.89 37.11
CA VAL A 901 5.85 21.47 38.49
C VAL A 901 7.14 21.62 39.27
N SER A 902 7.05 22.28 40.43
CA SER A 902 8.16 22.44 41.37
C SER A 902 8.59 21.11 41.99
N LYS A 903 9.77 21.08 42.63
CA LYS A 903 10.26 19.92 43.38
C LYS A 903 9.33 19.43 44.50
N ASP A 904 8.43 20.29 44.98
CA ASP A 904 7.46 19.98 46.04
C ASP A 904 6.12 19.47 45.47
N GLY A 905 6.02 19.25 44.15
CA GLY A 905 4.81 18.74 43.50
C GLY A 905 3.72 19.77 43.24
N MET A 906 4.04 21.08 43.33
CA MET A 906 3.09 22.17 43.09
C MET A 906 3.35 22.86 41.75
N GLU A 907 2.29 23.20 41.02
CA GLU A 907 2.36 24.10 39.86
C GLU A 907 3.02 25.43 40.24
N ILE A 908 3.91 25.93 39.39
CA ILE A 908 4.54 27.23 39.60
C ILE A 908 3.57 28.39 39.31
N SER A 909 3.77 29.54 39.96
CA SER A 909 2.98 30.75 39.70
C SER A 909 3.40 31.47 38.42
N PHE A 910 2.52 32.28 37.83
CA PHE A 910 2.90 33.21 36.78
C PHE A 910 4.03 34.16 37.25
N GLY A 911 4.95 34.51 36.36
CA GLY A 911 6.11 35.33 36.70
C GLY A 911 7.33 35.06 35.82
N VAL A 912 8.45 35.72 36.15
CA VAL A 912 9.74 35.54 35.49
C VAL A 912 10.62 34.62 36.32
N TYR A 913 11.21 33.62 35.66
CA TYR A 913 12.11 32.63 36.22
C TYR A 913 13.49 32.74 35.57
N VAL A 914 14.50 32.27 36.30
CA VAL A 914 15.89 32.20 35.86
C VAL A 914 16.27 30.73 35.76
N TYR A 915 16.92 30.35 34.67
CA TYR A 915 17.51 29.02 34.53
C TYR A 915 19.03 29.12 34.46
N HIS A 916 19.71 28.13 35.01
CA HIS A 916 21.15 27.95 34.96
C HIS A 916 21.44 26.57 34.38
N VAL A 917 22.12 26.52 33.24
CA VAL A 917 22.63 25.30 32.63
C VAL A 917 24.11 25.19 32.94
N GLU A 918 24.51 24.08 33.54
CA GLU A 918 25.90 23.73 33.79
C GLU A 918 26.26 22.50 32.95
N ALA A 919 27.21 22.65 32.02
CA ALA A 919 27.65 21.58 31.13
C ALA A 919 29.12 21.23 31.44
N PRO A 920 29.39 20.03 32.02
CA PRO A 920 30.72 19.65 32.45
C PRO A 920 31.76 19.75 31.33
N GLY A 921 32.83 20.53 31.56
CA GLY A 921 33.92 20.72 30.60
C GLY A 921 33.61 21.61 29.39
N ILE A 922 32.39 22.12 29.27
CA ILE A 922 31.94 23.02 28.19
C ILE A 922 31.77 24.46 28.71
N GLY A 923 31.06 24.64 29.82
CA GLY A 923 30.81 25.94 30.42
C GLY A 923 29.43 26.05 31.08
N GLU A 924 29.00 27.29 31.34
CA GLU A 924 27.73 27.57 32.01
C GLU A 924 26.93 28.65 31.25
N LYS A 925 25.60 28.53 31.28
CA LYS A 925 24.66 29.50 30.71
C LYS A 925 23.62 29.90 31.75
N ILE A 926 23.36 31.19 31.86
CA ILE A 926 22.23 31.72 32.63
C ILE A 926 21.28 32.45 31.69
N GLY A 927 19.99 32.15 31.80
CA GLY A 927 18.95 32.81 31.03
C GLY A 927 17.66 33.00 31.83
N LYS A 928 16.65 33.55 31.18
CA LYS A 928 15.35 33.86 31.80
C LYS A 928 14.20 33.47 30.89
N PHE A 929 13.08 33.07 31.50
CA PHE A 929 11.81 32.85 30.80
C PHE A 929 10.64 33.39 31.62
N ALA A 930 9.52 33.64 30.96
CA ALA A 930 8.32 34.13 31.59
C ALA A 930 7.15 33.16 31.42
N VAL A 931 6.35 33.02 32.48
CA VAL A 931 5.09 32.26 32.50
C VAL A 931 3.96 33.25 32.71
N MET A 932 3.05 33.32 31.76
CA MET A 932 1.89 34.20 31.73
C MET A 932 0.61 33.35 31.80
N LYS A 933 -0.45 33.93 32.38
CA LYS A 933 -1.74 33.26 32.58
C LYS A 933 -2.84 33.96 31.81
#